data_AF-A0A1Y2GW94-F1
#
_entry.id   AF-A0A1Y2GW94-F1
#
_cell.length_a   1.000
_cell.length_b   1.000
_cell.length_c   1.000
_cell.angle_alpha   90.00
_cell.angle_beta   90.00
_cell.angle_gamma   90.00
#
_symmetry.space_group_name_H-M   'P 1'
#
loop_
_entity.id
_entity.type
_entity.pdbx_description
1 polymer ?
#
loop_
_entity_poly.entity_id
_entity_poly.type
_entity_poly.pdbx_seq_one_letter_code
_entity_poly.pdbx_strand_id
1 'polypeptide(L)'
;MGSGTTTPNGPSRREAAPFSVNILSNRSVDELKQAIYSPARFGDIPPEKLTLKLIPGGTTKKGLETLSEESLVVLDELEELSTYFPKGAAKGCIHIIVKLPPPAPRSPKRNLEDTEDGDSEEHSTKRLRPSEPREVYTLTNGQTVSLPKFMTDMLNSTDFQPESRLNFSSLKDVKVGEEVEIKSLGRSPKFFGLASQKLLVTEQMMELWEAMTESKFPYTKCLSGPMGVGKSYITWFLAAKAYAHGWPVLYIADARDLAECSEEDDASSMICQSFLDLNKDILTVEVLSIMANLESKKSLVSAVARHIIRLFRRGLQKTLFIVDEHGSLVSGDKAATERFLDLAPLGNFNTWMTNGGGVCVVFTGTAHGKFERTMLRDPDFYLVYVGPLSPDTFEKLFKIVIAHLDLTTQRNLESRKNTVIGFTNRVPDDLVSLIDSIKRIKGEQLTVEQIDSGLIAHNKACFDFYSNAASTYFDALQGFRKDITILALTKMFLPGRKDAQCGSFGWEFLDTGMVYQTNNENNEPEYRPINHPALKAILDLYKAIPLPDALRRALASGYLNGNHFQEALFRELIRGESHTFQSTDLAGKYKMDIIFNISGYELIGTPPRMLETIGEDGKKILINGGSYARFDFILGYMFIQVSVSSFTVHNDPTGSVYIDKAFSKREATGKSQIEEYLDAAFGGVHQATMTESIENKR
;
A
#
# COMPACT_ATOMS: atom_id res chain seq x y z
N MET A 1 -63.11 35.50 -39.61
CA MET A 1 -62.61 35.79 -38.25
C MET A 1 -61.08 35.87 -38.32
N GLY A 2 -60.51 37.01 -37.87
CA GLY A 2 -59.08 37.29 -37.56
C GLY A 2 -58.01 36.95 -38.60
N SER A 3 -57.53 37.88 -39.43
CA SER A 3 -56.42 38.86 -39.22
C SER A 3 -55.04 38.19 -39.05
N GLY A 4 -54.15 38.23 -40.05
CA GLY A 4 -53.07 39.25 -40.24
C GLY A 4 -51.75 38.69 -39.66
N THR A 5 -50.54 38.80 -40.18
CA THR A 5 -49.84 39.71 -41.11
C THR A 5 -48.49 39.07 -41.51
N THR A 6 -47.89 39.52 -42.61
CA THR A 6 -46.60 39.09 -43.19
C THR A 6 -45.38 39.91 -42.73
N THR A 7 -44.19 39.27 -42.74
CA THR A 7 -42.77 39.75 -42.89
C THR A 7 -41.97 40.26 -41.66
N PRO A 8 -40.61 40.19 -41.63
CA PRO A 8 -39.63 39.43 -42.43
C PRO A 8 -38.59 38.60 -41.62
N ASN A 9 -37.95 37.65 -42.31
CA ASN A 9 -36.84 36.82 -41.85
C ASN A 9 -35.60 37.63 -41.39
N GLY A 10 -35.19 37.43 -40.13
CA GLY A 10 -33.82 37.65 -39.66
C GLY A 10 -32.89 36.49 -40.07
N PRO A 11 -31.56 36.66 -40.05
CA PRO A 11 -30.63 35.75 -40.71
C PRO A 11 -30.63 34.38 -40.02
N SER A 12 -31.14 33.39 -40.75
CA SER A 12 -30.99 31.97 -40.43
C SER A 12 -29.51 31.64 -40.20
N ARG A 13 -29.17 31.10 -39.03
CA ARG A 13 -27.93 30.33 -38.85
C ARG A 13 -27.91 29.24 -39.92
N ARG A 14 -27.13 29.42 -40.97
CA ARG A 14 -26.86 28.37 -41.95
C ARG A 14 -26.04 27.30 -41.24
N GLU A 15 -26.66 26.21 -40.81
CA GLU A 15 -25.93 24.97 -40.54
C GLU A 15 -25.27 24.52 -41.84
N ALA A 16 -23.95 24.30 -41.81
CA ALA A 16 -23.22 23.80 -42.95
C ALA A 16 -23.61 22.34 -43.22
N ALA A 17 -23.79 21.98 -44.49
CA ALA A 17 -24.09 20.61 -44.87
C ALA A 17 -22.92 19.68 -44.48
N PRO A 18 -23.18 18.45 -43.98
CA PRO A 18 -22.13 17.51 -43.65
C PRO A 18 -21.37 17.07 -44.91
N PHE A 19 -20.05 16.98 -44.81
CA PHE A 19 -19.15 16.52 -45.87
C PHE A 19 -18.13 15.52 -45.31
N SER A 20 -17.57 14.69 -46.17
CA SER A 20 -16.60 13.64 -45.78
C SER A 20 -15.18 14.05 -46.12
N VAL A 21 -14.21 13.67 -45.27
CA VAL A 21 -12.78 13.94 -45.43
C VAL A 21 -12.02 12.63 -45.25
N ASN A 22 -11.08 12.33 -46.16
CA ASN A 22 -10.19 11.17 -46.07
C ASN A 22 -8.82 11.64 -45.57
N ILE A 23 -8.33 11.07 -44.46
CA ILE A 23 -7.01 11.36 -43.91
C ILE A 23 -6.40 10.09 -43.30
N LEU A 24 -5.07 9.99 -43.31
CA LEU A 24 -4.34 8.90 -42.66
C LEU A 24 -4.24 9.15 -41.15
N SER A 25 -4.37 8.10 -40.33
CA SER A 25 -4.39 8.22 -38.86
C SER A 25 -3.05 8.60 -38.23
N ASN A 26 -1.94 8.55 -38.96
CA ASN A 26 -0.62 8.97 -38.50
C ASN A 26 -0.30 10.45 -38.81
N ARG A 27 -1.33 11.24 -39.14
CA ARG A 27 -1.24 12.67 -39.45
C ARG A 27 -1.57 13.49 -38.21
N SER A 28 -1.19 14.77 -38.20
CA SER A 28 -1.49 15.68 -37.10
C SER A 28 -2.92 16.24 -37.18
N VAL A 29 -3.39 16.84 -36.08
CA VAL A 29 -4.68 17.55 -36.04
C VAL A 29 -4.68 18.78 -36.97
N ASP A 30 -3.54 19.44 -37.18
CA ASP A 30 -3.42 20.55 -38.14
C ASP A 30 -3.60 20.08 -39.59
N GLU A 31 -3.05 18.93 -39.95
CA GLU A 31 -3.26 18.33 -41.28
C GLU A 31 -4.74 17.95 -41.48
N LEU A 32 -5.46 17.56 -40.42
CA LEU A 32 -6.90 17.36 -40.46
C LEU A 32 -7.67 18.68 -40.65
N LYS A 33 -7.30 19.76 -39.95
CA LYS A 33 -7.92 21.09 -40.16
C LYS A 33 -7.77 21.56 -41.60
N GLN A 34 -6.59 21.36 -42.19
CA GLN A 34 -6.32 21.66 -43.61
C GLN A 34 -7.19 20.81 -44.55
N ALA A 35 -7.29 19.52 -44.27
CA ALA A 35 -8.10 18.59 -45.07
C ALA A 35 -9.62 18.90 -44.98
N ILE A 36 -10.09 19.46 -43.88
CA ILE A 36 -11.48 19.93 -43.69
C ILE A 36 -11.70 21.27 -44.41
N TYR A 37 -10.74 22.19 -44.36
CA TYR A 37 -10.87 23.53 -44.95
C TYR A 37 -11.06 23.47 -46.47
N SER A 38 -10.34 22.58 -47.16
CA SER A 38 -10.37 22.44 -48.63
C SER A 38 -11.77 22.19 -49.22
N PRO A 39 -12.57 21.22 -48.74
CA PRO A 39 -13.94 20.99 -49.22
C PRO A 39 -14.99 21.94 -48.64
N ALA A 40 -14.82 22.45 -47.41
CA ALA A 40 -15.86 23.20 -46.70
C ALA A 40 -15.96 24.68 -47.10
N ARG A 41 -14.87 25.28 -47.61
CA ARG A 41 -14.76 26.70 -47.98
C ARG A 41 -15.27 27.65 -46.86
N PHE A 42 -14.64 27.65 -45.70
CA PHE A 42 -15.00 28.50 -44.55
C PHE A 42 -14.66 30.00 -44.71
N GLY A 43 -14.80 30.56 -45.92
CA GLY A 43 -14.49 31.97 -46.22
C GLY A 43 -13.05 32.36 -45.86
N ASP A 44 -12.86 33.58 -45.35
CA ASP A 44 -11.55 34.16 -44.98
C ASP A 44 -10.99 33.63 -43.64
N ILE A 45 -11.60 32.59 -43.05
CA ILE A 45 -11.14 32.03 -41.77
C ILE A 45 -10.04 31.00 -42.06
N PRO A 46 -8.77 31.26 -41.70
CA PRO A 46 -7.70 30.30 -41.93
C PRO A 46 -7.92 29.00 -41.13
N PRO A 47 -7.46 27.85 -41.64
CA PRO A 47 -7.62 26.53 -41.02
C PRO A 47 -7.19 26.47 -39.55
N GLU A 48 -6.12 27.17 -39.19
CA GLU A 48 -5.55 27.25 -37.85
C GLU A 48 -6.57 27.75 -36.80
N LYS A 49 -7.50 28.62 -37.22
CA LYS A 49 -8.52 29.19 -36.33
C LYS A 49 -9.75 28.29 -36.13
N LEU A 50 -9.77 27.09 -36.72
CA LEU A 50 -10.84 26.12 -36.55
C LEU A 50 -10.64 25.34 -35.25
N THR A 51 -11.69 25.21 -34.43
CA THR A 51 -11.69 24.28 -33.29
C THR A 51 -12.41 23.00 -33.67
N LEU A 52 -11.74 21.86 -33.56
CA LEU A 52 -12.32 20.54 -33.86
C LEU A 52 -12.71 19.82 -32.56
N LYS A 53 -13.96 19.34 -32.50
CA LYS A 53 -14.48 18.57 -31.37
C LYS A 53 -14.91 17.17 -31.82
N LEU A 54 -14.34 16.15 -31.23
CA LEU A 54 -14.64 14.74 -31.46
C LEU A 54 -15.80 14.28 -30.58
N ILE A 55 -16.67 13.46 -31.16
CA ILE A 55 -17.72 12.71 -30.45
C ILE A 55 -17.20 11.32 -30.09
N PRO A 56 -17.02 10.99 -28.81
CA PRO A 56 -16.53 9.66 -28.39
C PRO A 56 -17.52 8.55 -28.76
N GLY A 57 -17.01 7.42 -29.25
CA GLY A 57 -17.79 6.17 -29.40
C GLY A 57 -18.63 6.01 -30.68
N GLY A 58 -18.68 7.01 -31.57
CA GLY A 58 -19.44 6.94 -32.82
C GLY A 58 -20.96 6.99 -32.59
N THR A 59 -21.59 8.12 -32.89
CA THR A 59 -23.04 8.30 -32.75
C THR A 59 -23.75 8.25 -34.10
N THR A 60 -25.04 7.91 -34.11
CA THR A 60 -25.88 8.02 -35.32
C THR A 60 -26.29 9.48 -35.53
N LYS A 61 -26.70 9.86 -36.76
CA LYS A 61 -27.17 11.22 -37.07
C LYS A 61 -28.25 11.76 -36.11
N LYS A 62 -29.08 10.87 -35.54
CA LYS A 62 -30.12 11.21 -34.54
C LYS A 62 -29.55 11.47 -33.13
N GLY A 63 -28.43 10.87 -32.77
CA GLY A 63 -27.75 11.10 -31.49
C GLY A 63 -26.89 12.38 -31.47
N LEU A 64 -26.62 12.99 -32.63
CA LEU A 64 -25.98 14.31 -32.74
C LEU A 64 -26.85 15.44 -32.21
N GLU A 65 -28.18 15.33 -32.31
CA GLU A 65 -29.13 16.36 -31.89
C GLU A 65 -29.32 16.39 -30.35
N THR A 66 -28.87 15.38 -29.62
CA THR A 66 -29.08 15.22 -28.17
C THR A 66 -27.80 15.29 -27.32
N LEU A 67 -26.63 15.56 -27.91
CA LEU A 67 -25.34 15.64 -27.20
C LEU A 67 -25.14 16.97 -26.48
N SER A 68 -24.76 16.94 -25.19
CA SER A 68 -24.37 18.15 -24.46
C SER A 68 -22.91 18.54 -24.78
N GLU A 69 -22.60 19.84 -24.80
CA GLU A 69 -21.25 20.33 -25.14
C GLU A 69 -20.14 19.80 -24.21
N GLU A 70 -20.49 19.32 -23.01
CA GLU A 70 -19.60 18.82 -21.97
C GLU A 70 -19.08 17.40 -22.25
N SER A 71 -19.70 16.69 -23.20
CA SER A 71 -19.35 15.31 -23.58
C SER A 71 -18.46 15.22 -24.83
N LEU A 72 -18.01 16.36 -25.36
CA LEU A 72 -17.17 16.47 -26.56
C LEU A 72 -15.69 16.57 -26.19
N VAL A 73 -14.84 15.80 -26.87
CA VAL A 73 -13.38 15.87 -26.71
C VAL A 73 -12.82 16.90 -27.70
N VAL A 74 -12.15 17.94 -27.21
CA VAL A 74 -11.45 18.89 -28.09
C VAL A 74 -10.16 18.24 -28.58
N LEU A 75 -9.92 18.26 -29.88
CA LEU A 75 -8.69 17.73 -30.48
C LEU A 75 -7.55 18.74 -30.25
N ASP A 76 -6.45 18.27 -29.66
CA ASP A 76 -5.23 19.05 -29.43
C ASP A 76 -4.34 19.06 -30.67
N GLU A 77 -3.83 20.23 -31.04
CA GLU A 77 -2.99 20.48 -32.21
C GLU A 77 -1.63 19.76 -32.15
N LEU A 78 -1.15 19.46 -30.93
CA LEU A 78 0.15 18.83 -30.70
C LEU A 78 0.09 17.30 -30.65
N GLU A 79 -1.10 16.70 -30.77
CA GLU A 79 -1.28 15.25 -30.71
C GLU A 79 -1.49 14.63 -32.10
N GLU A 80 -0.98 13.41 -32.30
CA GLU A 80 -1.26 12.64 -33.53
C GLU A 80 -2.72 12.14 -33.55
N LEU A 81 -3.31 12.04 -34.74
CA LEU A 81 -4.68 11.54 -34.90
C LEU A 81 -4.86 10.12 -34.35
N SER A 82 -3.80 9.30 -34.31
CA SER A 82 -3.84 7.95 -33.73
C SER A 82 -4.08 7.93 -32.22
N THR A 83 -3.80 9.02 -31.50
CA THR A 83 -4.15 9.19 -30.08
C THR A 83 -5.67 9.18 -29.89
N TYR A 84 -6.39 9.76 -30.85
CA TYR A 84 -7.85 9.83 -30.85
C TYR A 84 -8.50 8.65 -31.59
N PHE A 85 -7.78 8.04 -32.53
CA PHE A 85 -8.26 6.97 -33.40
C PHE A 85 -7.30 5.76 -33.39
N PRO A 86 -7.28 4.94 -32.32
CA PRO A 86 -6.37 3.81 -32.20
C PRO A 86 -6.62 2.74 -33.29
N LYS A 87 -5.55 2.02 -33.67
CA LYS A 87 -5.58 0.99 -34.72
C LYS A 87 -6.68 -0.05 -34.43
N GLY A 88 -7.67 -0.14 -35.33
CA GLY A 88 -8.83 -1.03 -35.21
C GLY A 88 -10.19 -0.33 -35.32
N ALA A 89 -10.24 1.01 -35.18
CA ALA A 89 -11.48 1.80 -35.27
C ALA A 89 -12.08 1.95 -36.70
N ALA A 90 -11.42 1.41 -37.73
CA ALA A 90 -11.66 1.73 -39.14
C ALA A 90 -12.88 1.03 -39.80
N LYS A 91 -13.98 0.80 -39.06
CA LYS A 91 -15.26 0.39 -39.65
C LYS A 91 -16.44 1.29 -39.31
N GLY A 92 -16.25 2.34 -38.51
CA GLY A 92 -17.31 3.30 -38.16
C GLY A 92 -17.08 4.69 -38.74
N CYS A 93 -18.15 5.36 -39.18
CA CYS A 93 -18.13 6.78 -39.51
C CYS A 93 -17.90 7.61 -38.24
N ILE A 94 -16.84 8.41 -38.23
CA ILE A 94 -16.50 9.31 -37.12
C ILE A 94 -17.04 10.70 -37.42
N HIS A 95 -17.74 11.29 -36.46
CA HIS A 95 -18.34 12.61 -36.58
C HIS A 95 -17.51 13.63 -35.79
N ILE A 96 -17.10 14.71 -36.45
CA ILE A 96 -16.31 15.81 -35.87
C ILE A 96 -17.12 17.10 -36.06
N ILE A 97 -17.28 17.86 -34.98
CA ILE A 97 -17.91 19.18 -35.01
C ILE A 97 -16.82 20.23 -35.21
N VAL A 98 -16.96 21.04 -36.27
CA VAL A 98 -16.08 22.17 -36.58
C VAL A 98 -16.71 23.44 -36.03
N LYS A 99 -16.09 24.07 -35.03
CA LYS A 99 -16.52 25.38 -34.51
C LYS A 99 -15.71 26.51 -35.15
N LEU A 100 -16.42 27.51 -35.67
CA LEU A 100 -15.84 28.76 -36.17
C LEU A 100 -15.60 29.73 -35.01
N PRO A 101 -14.55 30.57 -35.07
CA PRO A 101 -14.34 31.63 -34.10
C PRO A 101 -15.52 32.63 -34.13
N PRO A 102 -15.90 33.22 -32.99
CA PRO A 102 -16.99 34.20 -32.95
C PRO A 102 -16.68 35.40 -33.86
N PRO A 103 -17.66 35.94 -34.60
CA PRO A 103 -17.44 37.08 -35.48
C PRO A 103 -16.97 38.30 -34.68
N ALA A 104 -15.96 39.01 -35.20
CA ALA A 104 -15.45 40.22 -34.58
C ALA A 104 -16.56 41.26 -34.36
N PRO A 105 -16.59 41.95 -33.20
CA PRO A 105 -17.59 42.99 -32.94
C PRO A 105 -17.43 44.14 -33.94
N ARG A 106 -18.53 44.51 -34.60
CA ARG A 106 -18.58 45.68 -35.48
C ARG A 106 -18.40 46.93 -34.64
N SER A 107 -17.40 47.73 -34.99
CA SER A 107 -17.13 49.03 -34.37
C SER A 107 -18.34 49.98 -34.51
N PRO A 108 -18.73 50.74 -33.47
CA PRO A 108 -19.85 51.67 -33.58
C PRO A 108 -19.44 52.92 -34.37
N LYS A 109 -20.30 53.33 -35.31
CA LYS A 109 -20.20 54.62 -36.00
C LYS A 109 -20.40 55.75 -34.98
N ARG A 110 -19.52 56.75 -35.04
CA ARG A 110 -19.70 58.09 -34.46
C ARG A 110 -21.01 58.70 -34.97
N ASN A 111 -21.78 59.34 -34.09
CA ASN A 111 -22.58 60.53 -34.39
C ASN A 111 -22.75 61.38 -33.13
N LEU A 112 -22.77 62.69 -33.35
CA LEU A 112 -22.83 63.81 -32.42
C LEU A 112 -24.24 64.11 -31.89
N GLU A 113 -24.23 64.77 -30.71
CA GLU A 113 -25.09 65.84 -30.18
C GLU A 113 -26.55 65.58 -29.70
N ASP A 114 -26.74 66.01 -28.44
CA ASP A 114 -27.87 66.63 -27.73
C ASP A 114 -29.22 65.87 -27.66
N THR A 115 -29.87 65.69 -26.50
CA THR A 115 -30.40 66.72 -25.57
C THR A 115 -30.84 66.06 -24.24
N GLU A 116 -31.10 66.90 -23.24
CA GLU A 116 -31.43 66.65 -21.83
C GLU A 116 -32.65 65.75 -21.49
N ASP A 117 -32.69 65.41 -20.19
CA ASP A 117 -33.80 64.99 -19.31
C ASP A 117 -34.18 63.50 -19.14
N GLY A 118 -34.17 63.09 -17.85
CA GLY A 118 -35.21 62.20 -17.30
C GLY A 118 -34.77 60.82 -16.80
N ASP A 119 -34.49 60.76 -15.50
CA ASP A 119 -34.81 59.67 -14.55
C ASP A 119 -34.50 58.18 -14.81
N SER A 120 -33.83 57.62 -13.79
CA SER A 120 -33.95 56.25 -13.27
C SER A 120 -33.68 55.07 -14.20
N GLU A 121 -32.52 54.43 -14.04
CA GLU A 121 -32.41 53.07 -13.45
C GLU A 121 -30.93 52.66 -13.35
N GLU A 122 -30.55 52.17 -12.16
CA GLU A 122 -29.25 51.58 -11.87
C GLU A 122 -29.03 50.32 -12.71
N HIS A 123 -28.45 50.48 -13.90
CA HIS A 123 -27.78 49.38 -14.57
C HIS A 123 -26.47 49.08 -13.84
N SER A 124 -26.56 48.10 -12.94
CA SER A 124 -25.43 47.37 -12.37
C SER A 124 -24.45 46.94 -13.47
N THR A 125 -23.41 47.74 -13.64
CA THR A 125 -22.20 47.38 -14.36
C THR A 125 -21.73 46.02 -13.84
N LYS A 126 -21.58 45.05 -14.76
CA LYS A 126 -20.83 43.81 -14.52
C LYS A 126 -19.47 44.19 -13.92
N ARG A 127 -19.35 44.09 -12.59
CA ARG A 127 -18.07 44.20 -11.90
C ARG A 127 -17.15 43.11 -12.49
N LEU A 128 -16.15 43.52 -13.25
CA LEU A 128 -14.89 42.77 -13.28
C LEU A 128 -14.49 42.54 -11.82
N ARG A 129 -14.20 41.29 -11.45
CA ARG A 129 -13.65 40.99 -10.12
C ARG A 129 -12.44 41.91 -9.89
N PRO A 130 -12.24 42.46 -8.68
CA PRO A 130 -10.99 43.14 -8.35
C PRO A 130 -9.85 42.16 -8.61
N SER A 131 -8.82 42.59 -9.33
CA SER A 131 -7.55 41.84 -9.42
C SER A 131 -7.11 41.50 -8.00
N GLU A 132 -6.87 40.23 -7.70
CA GLU A 132 -6.34 39.83 -6.40
C GLU A 132 -5.11 40.68 -6.07
N PRO A 133 -4.99 41.20 -4.84
CA PRO A 133 -3.84 42.00 -4.44
C PRO A 133 -2.57 41.16 -4.61
N ARG A 134 -1.61 41.72 -5.36
CA ARG A 134 -0.32 41.09 -5.61
C ARG A 134 0.77 41.81 -4.82
N GLU A 135 1.68 41.02 -4.27
CA GLU A 135 2.79 41.49 -3.45
C GLU A 135 4.11 41.01 -4.08
N VAL A 136 5.19 41.76 -3.83
CA VAL A 136 6.53 41.40 -4.32
C VAL A 136 7.17 40.50 -3.28
N TYR A 137 7.48 39.26 -3.67
CA TYR A 137 8.20 38.30 -2.85
C TYR A 137 9.65 38.21 -3.32
N THR A 138 10.60 38.13 -2.37
CA THR A 138 12.03 37.97 -2.65
C THR A 138 12.45 36.56 -2.30
N LEU A 139 12.96 35.82 -3.28
CA LEU A 139 13.46 34.46 -3.11
C LEU A 139 14.81 34.46 -2.37
N THR A 140 15.21 33.28 -1.88
CA THR A 140 16.49 33.05 -1.20
C THR A 140 17.71 33.42 -2.06
N ASN A 141 17.59 33.36 -3.39
CA ASN A 141 18.64 33.74 -4.34
C ASN A 141 18.68 35.26 -4.66
N GLY A 142 17.85 36.07 -3.99
CA GLY A 142 17.75 37.52 -4.16
C GLY A 142 16.91 37.99 -5.35
N GLN A 143 16.37 37.07 -6.16
CA GLN A 143 15.45 37.42 -7.24
C GLN A 143 14.05 37.74 -6.69
N THR A 144 13.30 38.60 -7.37
CA THR A 144 11.95 39.02 -6.95
C THR A 144 10.88 38.56 -7.93
N VAL A 145 9.68 38.27 -7.40
CA VAL A 145 8.52 37.83 -8.17
C VAL A 145 7.24 38.44 -7.60
N SER A 146 6.29 38.81 -8.46
CA SER A 146 4.99 39.33 -8.04
C SER A 146 3.99 38.17 -7.88
N LEU A 147 3.50 37.94 -6.67
CA LEU A 147 2.63 36.81 -6.31
C LEU A 147 1.30 37.30 -5.75
N PRO A 148 0.20 36.53 -5.92
CA PRO A 148 -1.04 36.76 -5.18
C PRO A 148 -0.80 36.73 -3.68
N LYS A 149 -1.52 37.56 -2.93
CA LYS A 149 -1.37 37.71 -1.48
C LYS A 149 -1.36 36.37 -0.73
N PHE A 150 -2.27 35.45 -1.06
CA PHE A 150 -2.33 34.16 -0.37
C PHE A 150 -1.03 33.34 -0.53
N MET A 151 -0.36 33.40 -1.68
CA MET A 151 0.92 32.69 -1.87
C MET A 151 2.04 33.34 -1.05
N THR A 152 2.06 34.67 -0.99
CA THR A 152 3.02 35.42 -0.17
C THR A 152 2.81 35.12 1.32
N ASP A 153 1.55 35.09 1.77
CA ASP A 153 1.18 34.72 3.14
C ASP A 153 1.63 33.28 3.46
N MET A 154 1.39 32.32 2.56
CA MET A 154 1.84 30.92 2.72
C MET A 154 3.37 30.79 2.78
N LEU A 155 4.10 31.49 1.90
CA LEU A 155 5.57 31.47 1.84
C LEU A 155 6.23 32.12 3.06
N ASN A 156 5.56 33.08 3.69
CA ASN A 156 6.01 33.77 4.89
C ASN A 156 5.53 33.10 6.18
N SER A 157 4.61 32.13 6.10
CA SER A 157 4.16 31.39 7.28
C SER A 157 5.31 30.62 7.93
N THR A 158 5.28 30.57 9.26
CA THR A 158 6.21 29.79 10.08
C THR A 158 5.53 28.59 10.74
N ASP A 159 4.22 28.39 10.51
CA ASP A 159 3.40 27.44 11.27
C ASP A 159 3.85 25.99 11.09
N PHE A 160 4.29 25.63 9.88
CA PHE A 160 4.77 24.28 9.54
C PHE A 160 6.14 24.34 8.86
N GLN A 161 6.99 25.28 9.27
CA GLN A 161 8.29 25.46 8.64
C GLN A 161 9.21 24.25 8.89
N PRO A 162 9.73 23.59 7.83
CA PRO A 162 10.74 22.54 7.99
C PRO A 162 12.07 23.13 8.45
N GLU A 163 12.89 22.30 9.09
CA GLU A 163 14.29 22.63 9.33
C GLU A 163 15.06 22.80 8.01
N SER A 164 16.18 23.53 8.05
CA SER A 164 17.03 23.76 6.87
C SER A 164 17.49 22.44 6.26
N ARG A 165 17.47 22.32 4.92
CA ARG A 165 18.01 21.13 4.20
C ARG A 165 19.41 20.74 4.62
N LEU A 166 20.23 21.71 5.03
CA LEU A 166 21.59 21.47 5.51
C LEU A 166 21.62 20.59 6.77
N ASN A 167 20.60 20.69 7.63
CA ASN A 167 20.46 19.85 8.84
C ASN A 167 20.18 18.38 8.49
N PHE A 168 19.73 18.09 7.28
CA PHE A 168 19.46 16.74 6.79
C PHE A 168 20.63 16.15 5.98
N SER A 169 21.77 16.85 5.90
CA SER A 169 22.93 16.42 5.10
C SER A 169 23.46 15.04 5.50
N SER A 170 23.35 14.66 6.78
CA SER A 170 23.71 13.33 7.28
C SER A 170 22.90 12.19 6.65
N LEU A 171 21.68 12.46 6.16
CA LEU A 171 20.83 11.46 5.51
C LEU A 171 21.31 11.06 4.12
N LYS A 172 22.20 11.82 3.48
CA LYS A 172 22.64 11.53 2.11
C LYS A 172 23.40 10.20 2.06
N ASP A 173 24.35 10.03 2.97
CA ASP A 173 25.30 8.90 2.97
C ASP A 173 25.01 7.86 4.06
N VAL A 174 23.83 7.93 4.69
CA VAL A 174 23.43 7.03 5.78
C VAL A 174 23.32 5.57 5.32
N LYS A 175 23.71 4.65 6.20
CA LYS A 175 23.68 3.20 5.97
C LYS A 175 22.69 2.48 6.88
N VAL A 176 22.36 1.24 6.51
CA VAL A 176 21.52 0.35 7.31
C VAL A 176 22.06 0.19 8.73
N GLY A 177 21.17 0.37 9.70
CA GLY A 177 21.42 0.23 11.12
C GLY A 177 22.22 1.38 11.74
N GLU A 178 22.35 2.52 11.06
CA GLU A 178 22.78 3.78 11.66
C GLU A 178 21.58 4.51 12.28
N GLU A 179 21.85 5.28 13.34
CA GLU A 179 20.86 6.16 13.97
C GLU A 179 20.92 7.55 13.35
N VAL A 180 19.76 8.10 13.02
CA VAL A 180 19.62 9.47 12.52
C VAL A 180 18.68 10.26 13.42
N GLU A 181 19.02 11.52 13.66
CA GLU A 181 18.12 12.41 14.40
C GLU A 181 16.88 12.70 13.56
N ILE A 182 15.71 12.59 14.20
CA ILE A 182 14.44 12.99 13.62
C ILE A 182 14.38 14.52 13.64
N LYS A 183 14.51 15.11 12.46
CA LYS A 183 14.38 16.55 12.23
C LYS A 183 12.98 16.89 11.74
N SER A 184 12.55 18.14 11.96
CA SER A 184 11.21 18.58 11.53
C SER A 184 11.15 18.81 10.02
N LEU A 185 10.23 18.12 9.34
CA LEU A 185 9.79 18.43 7.97
C LEU A 185 8.57 19.36 7.97
N GLY A 186 8.29 20.04 9.09
CA GLY A 186 7.07 20.81 9.29
C GLY A 186 5.97 19.95 9.88
N ARG A 187 5.25 19.22 9.02
CA ARG A 187 4.23 18.25 9.46
C ARG A 187 4.87 16.90 9.79
N SER A 188 4.40 16.29 10.88
CA SER A 188 4.87 14.98 11.35
C SER A 188 3.75 13.96 11.24
N PRO A 189 4.05 12.70 10.88
CA PRO A 189 3.02 11.67 10.86
C PRO A 189 2.50 11.37 12.27
N LYS A 190 1.34 10.72 12.32
CA LYS A 190 0.67 10.40 13.59
C LYS A 190 1.58 9.55 14.47
N PHE A 191 1.63 9.88 15.76
CA PHE A 191 2.43 9.17 16.79
C PHE A 191 3.95 9.12 16.53
N PHE A 192 4.45 9.95 15.61
CA PHE A 192 5.85 9.95 15.21
C PHE A 192 6.77 10.56 16.27
N GLY A 193 7.90 9.91 16.56
CA GLY A 193 8.91 10.42 17.49
C GLY A 193 8.52 10.40 18.98
N LEU A 194 7.36 9.84 19.34
CA LEU A 194 6.90 9.74 20.74
C LEU A 194 7.81 8.85 21.60
N ALA A 195 8.49 7.88 20.99
CA ALA A 195 9.36 6.92 21.68
C ALA A 195 10.84 7.32 21.68
N SER A 196 11.30 8.06 20.67
CA SER A 196 12.70 8.41 20.46
C SER A 196 12.82 9.60 19.49
N GLN A 197 13.74 10.52 19.77
CA GLN A 197 14.14 11.57 18.83
C GLN A 197 15.10 11.07 17.73
N LYS A 198 15.40 9.77 17.74
CA LYS A 198 16.26 9.12 16.76
C LYS A 198 15.52 8.01 16.04
N LEU A 199 15.74 7.93 14.73
CA LEU A 199 15.29 6.86 13.87
C LEU A 199 16.45 5.92 13.56
N LEU A 200 16.22 4.61 13.67
CA LEU A 200 17.14 3.61 13.18
C LEU A 200 16.85 3.34 11.70
N VAL A 201 17.85 3.48 10.83
CA VAL A 201 17.70 3.19 9.40
C VAL A 201 17.62 1.68 9.19
N THR A 202 16.57 1.23 8.49
CA THR A 202 16.32 -0.20 8.24
C THR A 202 16.75 -0.60 6.82
N GLU A 203 16.88 -1.90 6.59
CA GLU A 203 17.12 -2.49 5.27
C GLU A 203 16.04 -2.02 4.28
N GLN A 204 14.76 -2.17 4.65
CA GLN A 204 13.65 -1.83 3.77
C GLN A 204 13.59 -0.33 3.42
N MET A 205 14.00 0.56 4.33
CA MET A 205 14.13 1.99 4.04
C MET A 205 15.15 2.25 2.93
N MET A 206 16.31 1.59 3.00
CA MET A 206 17.38 1.74 2.02
C MET A 206 17.02 1.06 0.70
N GLU A 207 16.45 -0.14 0.73
CA GLU A 207 15.98 -0.86 -0.47
C GLU A 207 14.97 -0.03 -1.28
N LEU A 208 13.98 0.58 -0.59
CA LEU A 208 13.00 1.45 -1.25
C LEU A 208 13.64 2.72 -1.81
N TRP A 209 14.60 3.30 -1.11
CA TRP A 209 15.34 4.47 -1.57
C TRP A 209 16.18 4.16 -2.82
N GLU A 210 16.93 3.06 -2.80
CA GLU A 210 17.76 2.59 -3.93
C GLU A 210 16.89 2.26 -5.14
N ALA A 211 15.82 1.47 -4.95
CA ALA A 211 14.89 1.14 -6.02
C ALA A 211 14.27 2.39 -6.67
N MET A 212 13.92 3.40 -5.87
CA MET A 212 13.35 4.66 -6.34
C MET A 212 14.36 5.53 -7.10
N THR A 213 15.59 5.62 -6.61
CA THR A 213 16.66 6.42 -7.22
C THR A 213 17.16 5.81 -8.53
N GLU A 214 17.32 4.50 -8.57
CA GLU A 214 17.79 3.75 -9.75
C GLU A 214 16.73 3.58 -10.84
N SER A 215 15.44 3.68 -10.49
CA SER A 215 14.35 3.49 -11.44
C SER A 215 14.43 4.48 -12.60
N LYS A 216 14.43 3.95 -13.82
CA LYS A 216 14.32 4.72 -15.08
C LYS A 216 12.87 5.01 -15.47
N PHE A 217 11.93 4.37 -14.79
CA PHE A 217 10.49 4.50 -15.03
C PHE A 217 9.80 5.16 -13.82
N PRO A 218 8.57 5.65 -13.96
CA PRO A 218 7.78 6.10 -12.81
C PRO A 218 7.77 5.05 -11.71
N TYR A 219 8.14 5.46 -10.51
CA TYR A 219 8.14 4.63 -9.32
C TYR A 219 6.87 4.94 -8.52
N THR A 220 5.95 3.98 -8.41
CA THR A 220 4.72 4.14 -7.62
C THR A 220 4.54 2.92 -6.75
N LYS A 221 4.49 3.11 -5.43
CA LYS A 221 4.33 2.02 -4.47
C LYS A 221 3.33 2.36 -3.37
N CYS A 222 2.71 1.32 -2.82
CA CYS A 222 1.84 1.38 -1.66
C CYS A 222 2.43 0.50 -0.56
N LEU A 223 2.80 1.11 0.58
CA LEU A 223 3.27 0.38 1.74
C LEU A 223 2.06 -0.21 2.48
N SER A 224 2.02 -1.53 2.59
CA SER A 224 0.99 -2.29 3.29
C SER A 224 1.62 -3.04 4.44
N GLY A 225 1.00 -3.02 5.61
CA GLY A 225 1.58 -3.59 6.81
C GLY A 225 0.56 -3.54 7.95
N PRO A 226 0.68 -4.39 8.97
CA PRO A 226 -0.12 -4.26 10.18
C PRO A 226 0.14 -2.91 10.84
N MET A 227 -0.66 -2.55 11.82
CA MET A 227 -0.37 -1.38 12.63
C MET A 227 0.98 -1.57 13.35
N GLY A 228 1.76 -0.50 13.49
CA GLY A 228 2.98 -0.51 14.31
C GLY A 228 4.29 -1.01 13.65
N VAL A 229 4.24 -1.56 12.43
CA VAL A 229 5.45 -2.05 11.72
C VAL A 229 6.37 -0.95 11.17
N GLY A 230 5.99 0.32 11.29
CA GLY A 230 6.86 1.44 10.93
C GLY A 230 6.65 2.05 9.54
N LYS A 231 5.48 1.86 8.90
CA LYS A 231 5.16 2.46 7.59
C LYS A 231 5.37 3.98 7.55
N SER A 232 4.87 4.70 8.56
CA SER A 232 5.05 6.15 8.71
C SER A 232 6.50 6.57 8.96
N TYR A 233 7.32 5.69 9.53
CA TYR A 233 8.76 5.94 9.69
C TYR A 233 9.49 5.81 8.36
N ILE A 234 9.09 4.84 7.53
CA ILE A 234 9.63 4.68 6.18
C ILE A 234 9.27 5.89 5.30
N THR A 235 8.01 6.33 5.31
CA THR A 235 7.59 7.52 4.53
C THR A 235 8.32 8.78 4.97
N TRP A 236 8.45 9.03 6.26
CA TRP A 236 9.24 10.15 6.76
C TRP A 236 10.70 10.06 6.31
N PHE A 237 11.33 8.88 6.42
CA PHE A 237 12.73 8.69 6.00
C PHE A 237 12.92 9.01 4.51
N LEU A 238 12.03 8.49 3.65
CA LEU A 238 12.07 8.75 2.21
C LEU A 238 11.88 10.24 1.90
N ALA A 239 10.92 10.90 2.56
CA ALA A 239 10.68 12.34 2.42
C ALA A 239 11.91 13.16 2.85
N ALA A 240 12.47 12.85 4.02
CA ALA A 240 13.62 13.55 4.60
C ALA A 240 14.88 13.37 3.75
N LYS A 241 15.13 12.15 3.24
CA LYS A 241 16.28 11.87 2.38
C LYS A 241 16.12 12.55 1.01
N ALA A 242 14.94 12.52 0.39
CA ALA A 242 14.67 13.27 -0.84
C ALA A 242 14.83 14.79 -0.64
N TYR A 243 14.34 15.32 0.48
CA TYR A 243 14.51 16.70 0.88
C TYR A 243 16.00 17.07 1.00
N ALA A 244 16.82 16.22 1.64
CA ALA A 244 18.26 16.40 1.73
C ALA A 244 18.96 16.44 0.36
N HIS A 245 18.53 15.58 -0.57
CA HIS A 245 19.05 15.52 -1.95
C HIS A 245 18.56 16.66 -2.85
N GLY A 246 17.71 17.57 -2.35
CA GLY A 246 17.20 18.70 -3.11
C GLY A 246 16.14 18.31 -4.13
N TRP A 247 15.48 17.17 -3.97
CA TRP A 247 14.34 16.80 -4.80
C TRP A 247 13.13 17.67 -4.40
N PRO A 248 12.25 18.04 -5.35
CA PRO A 248 10.93 18.53 -4.99
C PRO A 248 10.16 17.46 -4.24
N VAL A 249 9.67 17.80 -3.05
CA VAL A 249 8.92 16.89 -2.16
C VAL A 249 7.54 17.46 -1.87
N LEU A 250 6.51 16.66 -2.06
CA LEU A 250 5.20 16.92 -1.46
C LEU A 250 4.95 15.81 -0.46
N TYR A 251 4.81 16.16 0.81
CA TYR A 251 4.60 15.20 1.89
C TYR A 251 3.32 15.54 2.65
N ILE A 252 2.33 14.65 2.53
CA ILE A 252 1.09 14.70 3.32
C ILE A 252 1.23 13.66 4.43
N ALA A 253 1.50 14.13 5.65
CA ALA A 253 1.82 13.28 6.80
C ALA A 253 0.60 12.61 7.45
N ASP A 254 -0.60 13.15 7.23
CA ASP A 254 -1.87 12.51 7.59
C ASP A 254 -2.95 12.93 6.59
N ALA A 255 -3.37 12.00 5.73
CA ALA A 255 -4.36 12.32 4.72
C ALA A 255 -5.79 12.54 5.29
N ARG A 256 -6.02 12.26 6.57
CA ARG A 256 -7.30 12.56 7.24
C ARG A 256 -7.58 14.06 7.27
N ASP A 257 -6.54 14.88 7.40
CA ASP A 257 -6.66 16.34 7.37
C ASP A 257 -7.39 16.79 6.08
N LEU A 258 -7.00 16.22 4.94
CA LEU A 258 -7.64 16.51 3.64
C LEU A 258 -9.04 15.88 3.52
N ALA A 259 -9.28 14.74 4.17
CA ALA A 259 -10.57 14.07 4.18
C ALA A 259 -11.61 14.82 5.05
N GLU A 260 -11.18 15.52 6.08
CA GLU A 260 -12.05 16.28 6.99
C GLU A 260 -12.43 17.67 6.45
N CYS A 261 -11.78 18.15 5.38
CA CYS A 261 -12.16 19.39 4.71
C CYS A 261 -13.63 19.40 4.27
N SER A 262 -14.28 20.54 4.48
CA SER A 262 -15.61 20.84 3.95
C SER A 262 -15.54 21.30 2.48
N GLU A 263 -14.60 22.17 2.16
CA GLU A 263 -14.52 22.84 0.85
C GLU A 263 -13.24 22.49 0.08
N GLU A 264 -13.31 22.57 -1.25
CA GLU A 264 -12.19 22.28 -2.15
C GLU A 264 -11.01 23.25 -1.93
N ASP A 265 -11.30 24.52 -1.62
CA ASP A 265 -10.28 25.55 -1.39
C ASP A 265 -9.48 25.30 -0.10
N ASP A 266 -10.08 24.67 0.92
CA ASP A 266 -9.38 24.30 2.16
C ASP A 266 -8.35 23.19 1.90
N ALA A 267 -8.77 22.13 1.19
CA ALA A 267 -7.89 21.04 0.78
C ALA A 267 -6.78 21.55 -0.16
N SER A 268 -7.13 22.44 -1.09
CA SER A 268 -6.18 23.09 -2.00
C SER A 268 -5.14 23.91 -1.25
N SER A 269 -5.57 24.67 -0.25
CA SER A 269 -4.68 25.49 0.58
C SER A 269 -3.69 24.63 1.34
N MET A 270 -4.10 23.47 1.87
CA MET A 270 -3.19 22.55 2.53
C MET A 270 -2.16 21.92 1.59
N ILE A 271 -2.54 21.57 0.36
CA ILE A 271 -1.59 21.07 -0.64
C ILE A 271 -0.57 22.15 -1.01
N CYS A 272 -1.06 23.37 -1.28
CA CYS A 272 -0.21 24.52 -1.60
C CYS A 272 0.76 24.83 -0.46
N GLN A 273 0.27 24.94 0.78
CA GLN A 273 1.11 25.21 1.94
C GLN A 273 2.17 24.13 2.14
N SER A 274 1.78 22.85 2.13
CA SER A 274 2.72 21.72 2.33
C SER A 274 3.81 21.68 1.26
N PHE A 275 3.47 22.00 0.00
CA PHE A 275 4.44 22.09 -1.08
C PHE A 275 5.38 23.30 -0.92
N LEU A 276 4.84 24.48 -0.64
CA LEU A 276 5.64 25.70 -0.54
C LEU A 276 6.60 25.64 0.66
N ASP A 277 6.15 25.15 1.81
CA ASP A 277 6.99 25.00 3.01
C ASP A 277 8.22 24.14 2.75
N LEU A 278 8.03 22.98 2.10
CA LEU A 278 9.08 22.02 1.82
C LEU A 278 9.99 22.39 0.64
N ASN A 279 9.59 23.33 -0.22
CA ASN A 279 10.34 23.58 -1.47
C ASN A 279 10.77 25.04 -1.65
N LYS A 280 10.38 25.96 -0.75
CA LYS A 280 10.66 27.40 -0.90
C LYS A 280 12.12 27.75 -1.21
N ASP A 281 13.06 26.96 -0.72
CA ASP A 281 14.49 27.19 -0.90
C ASP A 281 15.04 26.75 -2.27
N ILE A 282 14.33 25.86 -2.98
CA ILE A 282 14.70 25.33 -4.30
C ILE A 282 13.78 25.80 -5.43
N LEU A 283 12.66 26.46 -5.11
CA LEU A 283 11.75 27.02 -6.11
C LEU A 283 12.39 28.19 -6.87
N THR A 284 12.17 28.25 -8.17
CA THR A 284 12.67 29.34 -9.03
C THR A 284 11.58 30.38 -9.28
N VAL A 285 12.00 31.59 -9.70
CA VAL A 285 11.08 32.65 -10.14
C VAL A 285 10.15 32.17 -11.24
N GLU A 286 10.65 31.36 -12.17
CA GLU A 286 9.86 30.82 -13.27
C GLU A 286 8.72 29.95 -12.76
N VAL A 287 9.00 29.02 -11.85
CA VAL A 287 7.97 28.12 -11.28
C VAL A 287 6.92 28.91 -10.51
N LEU A 288 7.34 29.85 -9.65
CA LEU A 288 6.41 30.70 -8.90
C LEU A 288 5.58 31.62 -9.80
N SER A 289 6.19 32.16 -10.86
CA SER A 289 5.49 33.00 -11.84
C SER A 289 4.45 32.22 -12.63
N ILE A 290 4.73 30.96 -12.97
CA ILE A 290 3.74 30.08 -13.62
C ILE A 290 2.55 29.88 -12.69
N MET A 291 2.79 29.51 -11.42
CA MET A 291 1.73 29.31 -10.42
C MET A 291 0.88 30.56 -10.21
N ALA A 292 1.51 31.74 -10.10
CA ALA A 292 0.86 33.02 -9.87
C ALA A 292 -0.03 33.52 -11.02
N ASN A 293 0.18 33.01 -12.24
CA ASN A 293 -0.51 33.44 -13.45
C ASN A 293 -1.42 32.37 -14.05
N LEU A 294 -1.75 31.32 -13.29
CA LEU A 294 -2.71 30.31 -13.73
C LEU A 294 -4.11 30.92 -13.88
N GLU A 295 -4.77 30.63 -15.00
CA GLU A 295 -6.17 31.03 -15.18
C GLU A 295 -7.10 30.06 -14.44
N SER A 296 -8.01 30.61 -13.64
CA SER A 296 -9.05 29.83 -12.95
C SER A 296 -10.39 30.53 -13.01
N LYS A 297 -11.45 29.77 -13.35
CA LYS A 297 -12.84 30.27 -13.33
C LYS A 297 -13.44 30.31 -11.92
N LYS A 298 -12.93 29.47 -11.02
CA LYS A 298 -13.41 29.31 -9.63
C LYS A 298 -12.44 30.00 -8.66
N SER A 299 -11.39 29.29 -8.27
CA SER A 299 -10.43 29.71 -7.26
C SER A 299 -8.99 29.54 -7.75
N LEU A 300 -8.13 30.54 -7.49
CA LEU A 300 -6.72 30.49 -7.89
C LEU A 300 -5.95 29.45 -7.07
N VAL A 301 -6.23 29.31 -5.77
CA VAL A 301 -5.55 28.32 -4.90
C VAL A 301 -5.78 26.88 -5.39
N SER A 302 -6.99 26.54 -5.82
CA SER A 302 -7.29 25.24 -6.44
C SER A 302 -6.55 25.03 -7.77
N ALA A 303 -6.44 26.08 -8.60
CA ALA A 303 -5.66 25.97 -9.84
C ALA A 303 -4.17 25.72 -9.56
N VAL A 304 -3.62 26.39 -8.54
CA VAL A 304 -2.24 26.17 -8.07
C VAL A 304 -2.06 24.75 -7.52
N ALA A 305 -2.96 24.27 -6.66
CA ALA A 305 -2.91 22.91 -6.12
C ALA A 305 -2.91 21.84 -7.23
N ARG A 306 -3.79 21.97 -8.23
CA ARG A 306 -3.79 21.10 -9.41
C ARG A 306 -2.51 21.21 -10.23
N HIS A 307 -1.94 22.40 -10.34
CA HIS A 307 -0.68 22.57 -11.03
C HIS A 307 0.45 21.85 -10.30
N ILE A 308 0.54 21.98 -8.98
CA ILE A 308 1.51 21.25 -8.15
C ILE A 308 1.38 19.74 -8.38
N ILE A 309 0.18 19.17 -8.27
CA ILE A 309 -0.04 17.73 -8.50
C ILE A 309 0.39 17.31 -9.92
N ARG A 310 0.18 18.16 -10.93
CA ARG A 310 0.66 17.90 -12.29
C ARG A 310 2.19 17.97 -12.42
N LEU A 311 2.88 18.83 -11.66
CA LEU A 311 4.34 18.89 -11.66
C LEU A 311 4.95 17.55 -11.25
N PHE A 312 4.40 16.93 -10.19
CA PHE A 312 4.84 15.60 -9.72
C PHE A 312 4.52 14.47 -10.71
N ARG A 313 3.73 14.70 -11.76
CA ARG A 313 3.41 13.71 -12.81
C ARG A 313 4.27 13.84 -14.06
N ARG A 314 4.91 14.99 -14.28
CA ARG A 314 5.69 15.26 -15.51
C ARG A 314 7.07 14.61 -15.51
N GLY A 315 7.66 14.34 -14.34
CA GLY A 315 8.90 13.56 -14.22
C GLY A 315 10.13 14.13 -14.92
N LEU A 316 10.18 15.46 -15.17
CA LEU A 316 11.32 16.14 -15.82
C LEU A 316 12.60 16.04 -14.98
N GLN A 317 12.44 15.94 -13.66
CA GLN A 317 13.48 15.65 -12.68
C GLN A 317 12.93 14.68 -11.64
N LYS A 318 13.78 14.12 -10.78
CA LYS A 318 13.34 13.27 -9.68
C LYS A 318 12.49 14.09 -8.70
N THR A 319 11.25 13.66 -8.48
CA THR A 319 10.29 14.29 -7.56
C THR A 319 9.67 13.22 -6.68
N LEU A 320 9.42 13.52 -5.41
CA LEU A 320 8.82 12.58 -4.48
C LEU A 320 7.49 13.11 -3.92
N PHE A 321 6.41 12.39 -4.19
CA PHE A 321 5.10 12.64 -3.58
C PHE A 321 4.75 11.51 -2.62
N ILE A 322 4.54 11.84 -1.35
CA ILE A 322 4.16 10.89 -0.31
C ILE A 322 2.82 11.30 0.28
N VAL A 323 1.92 10.32 0.42
CA VAL A 323 0.66 10.47 1.17
C VAL A 323 0.57 9.34 2.19
N ASP A 324 0.78 9.70 3.45
CA ASP A 324 0.60 8.81 4.59
C ASP A 324 -0.88 8.77 4.99
N GLU A 325 -1.38 7.63 5.46
CA GLU A 325 -2.79 7.42 5.82
C GLU A 325 -3.77 7.63 4.64
N HIS A 326 -3.31 7.38 3.41
CA HIS A 326 -4.04 7.61 2.15
C HIS A 326 -5.41 6.95 2.11
N GLY A 327 -5.57 5.78 2.75
CA GLY A 327 -6.85 5.07 2.84
C GLY A 327 -8.02 5.94 3.33
N SER A 328 -7.73 6.98 4.10
CA SER A 328 -8.71 7.96 4.57
C SER A 328 -9.38 8.75 3.43
N LEU A 329 -8.65 9.03 2.35
CA LEU A 329 -9.13 9.84 1.21
C LEU A 329 -10.16 9.10 0.34
N VAL A 330 -10.19 7.79 0.45
CA VAL A 330 -10.99 6.89 -0.40
C VAL A 330 -12.04 6.12 0.37
N SER A 331 -12.18 6.42 1.66
CA SER A 331 -13.19 5.83 2.56
C SER A 331 -14.34 6.80 2.84
N GLY A 332 -15.53 6.27 3.15
CA GLY A 332 -16.74 7.05 3.53
C GLY A 332 -17.84 7.08 2.47
N ASP A 333 -18.99 7.69 2.81
CA ASP A 333 -20.17 7.79 1.92
C ASP A 333 -19.92 8.63 0.66
N LYS A 334 -18.94 9.54 0.71
CA LYS A 334 -18.43 10.28 -0.45
C LYS A 334 -16.94 10.56 -0.25
N ALA A 335 -16.09 9.78 -0.92
CA ALA A 335 -14.64 9.87 -0.79
C ALA A 335 -14.11 11.28 -1.09
N ALA A 336 -13.06 11.72 -0.39
CA ALA A 336 -12.44 13.03 -0.62
C ALA A 336 -11.96 13.20 -2.07
N THR A 337 -11.46 12.12 -2.67
CA THR A 337 -11.05 12.04 -4.08
C THR A 337 -12.19 12.21 -5.08
N GLU A 338 -13.44 11.98 -4.66
CA GLU A 338 -14.65 12.21 -5.46
C GLU A 338 -15.27 13.59 -5.20
N ARG A 339 -15.09 14.14 -3.99
CA ARG A 339 -15.60 15.46 -3.61
C ARG A 339 -14.81 16.60 -4.25
N PHE A 340 -13.48 16.46 -4.32
CA PHE A 340 -12.57 17.54 -4.73
C PHE A 340 -11.84 17.16 -6.02
N LEU A 341 -11.93 17.98 -7.06
CA LEU A 341 -11.32 17.71 -8.37
C LEU A 341 -9.78 17.69 -8.26
N ASP A 342 -9.25 18.46 -7.32
CA ASP A 342 -7.83 18.58 -7.07
C ASP A 342 -7.25 17.27 -6.48
N LEU A 343 -8.05 16.51 -5.72
CA LEU A 343 -7.65 15.22 -5.16
C LEU A 343 -7.98 14.02 -6.06
N ALA A 344 -8.73 14.20 -7.15
CA ALA A 344 -9.11 13.10 -8.05
C ALA A 344 -7.93 12.23 -8.52
N PRO A 345 -6.71 12.77 -8.82
CA PRO A 345 -5.53 11.97 -9.14
C PRO A 345 -5.09 10.98 -8.05
N LEU A 346 -5.42 11.26 -6.78
CA LEU A 346 -5.09 10.39 -5.65
C LEU A 346 -6.03 9.18 -5.55
N GLY A 347 -7.18 9.21 -6.21
CA GLY A 347 -8.13 8.10 -6.22
C GLY A 347 -7.77 6.97 -7.19
N ASN A 348 -6.69 7.09 -7.98
CA ASN A 348 -6.31 6.06 -8.95
C ASN A 348 -4.78 5.98 -9.14
N PHE A 349 -4.20 4.82 -8.84
CA PHE A 349 -2.77 4.54 -8.99
C PHE A 349 -2.26 4.68 -10.42
N ASN A 350 -3.09 4.36 -11.42
CA ASN A 350 -2.70 4.46 -12.83
C ASN A 350 -2.42 5.91 -13.26
N THR A 351 -2.90 6.89 -12.50
CA THR A 351 -2.66 8.32 -12.76
C THR A 351 -1.17 8.69 -12.73
N TRP A 352 -0.37 7.90 -12.03
CA TRP A 352 1.05 8.12 -11.76
C TRP A 352 1.98 7.36 -12.72
N MET A 353 1.42 6.60 -13.67
CA MET A 353 2.17 5.86 -14.70
C MET A 353 2.53 6.70 -15.93
N THR A 354 2.50 8.03 -15.83
CA THR A 354 2.77 8.92 -16.98
C THR A 354 4.25 8.93 -17.39
N ASN A 355 4.52 9.15 -18.68
CA ASN A 355 5.86 9.12 -19.26
C ASN A 355 6.83 10.10 -18.55
N GLY A 356 7.71 9.57 -17.70
CA GLY A 356 8.80 10.33 -17.07
C GLY A 356 9.47 9.56 -15.92
N GLY A 357 10.73 9.16 -16.07
CA GLY A 357 11.49 8.39 -15.07
C GLY A 357 11.75 9.10 -13.74
N GLY A 358 11.40 10.38 -13.64
CA GLY A 358 11.54 11.20 -12.43
C GLY A 358 10.41 11.06 -11.41
N VAL A 359 9.25 10.53 -11.80
CA VAL A 359 8.06 10.48 -10.92
C VAL A 359 8.23 9.41 -9.85
N CYS A 360 8.22 9.79 -8.58
CA CYS A 360 8.25 8.86 -7.44
C CYS A 360 7.07 9.14 -6.51
N VAL A 361 6.23 8.13 -6.25
CA VAL A 361 5.02 8.26 -5.45
C VAL A 361 4.92 7.11 -4.46
N VAL A 362 4.70 7.41 -3.18
CA VAL A 362 4.51 6.41 -2.13
C VAL A 362 3.24 6.69 -1.33
N PHE A 363 2.39 5.69 -1.23
CA PHE A 363 1.16 5.71 -0.45
C PHE A 363 1.26 4.76 0.75
N THR A 364 0.52 5.04 1.82
CA THR A 364 0.35 4.09 2.93
C THR A 364 -1.13 4.01 3.35
N GLY A 365 -1.52 2.88 3.92
CA GLY A 365 -2.80 2.73 4.64
C GLY A 365 -2.57 2.61 6.15
N THR A 366 -3.62 2.82 6.95
CA THR A 366 -3.58 2.64 8.41
C THR A 366 -3.29 1.17 8.78
N ALA A 367 -4.07 0.26 8.19
CA ALA A 367 -4.03 -1.18 8.44
C ALA A 367 -4.09 -1.96 7.11
N HIS A 368 -3.85 -3.26 7.19
CA HIS A 368 -3.88 -4.12 6.03
C HIS A 368 -5.29 -4.35 5.50
N GLY A 369 -5.51 -3.98 4.25
CA GLY A 369 -6.36 -4.75 3.36
C GLY A 369 -7.49 -3.96 2.76
N LYS A 370 -8.15 -3.05 3.49
CA LYS A 370 -9.32 -2.36 2.93
C LYS A 370 -8.89 -1.48 1.77
N PHE A 371 -7.90 -0.63 1.99
CA PHE A 371 -7.40 0.31 1.00
C PHE A 371 -6.73 -0.42 -0.16
N GLU A 372 -5.78 -1.30 0.13
CA GLU A 372 -4.94 -1.95 -0.86
C GLU A 372 -5.75 -2.83 -1.81
N ARG A 373 -6.79 -3.51 -1.32
CA ARG A 373 -7.61 -4.41 -2.15
C ARG A 373 -8.78 -3.75 -2.85
N THR A 374 -9.24 -2.59 -2.38
CA THR A 374 -10.33 -1.86 -3.06
C THR A 374 -9.83 -0.95 -4.18
N MET A 375 -8.60 -0.45 -4.07
CA MET A 375 -8.05 0.55 -5.01
C MET A 375 -7.07 -0.02 -6.04
N LEU A 376 -6.33 -1.08 -5.72
CA LEU A 376 -5.31 -1.63 -6.63
C LEU A 376 -5.93 -2.71 -7.52
N ARG A 377 -6.00 -2.44 -8.83
CA ARG A 377 -6.38 -3.45 -9.83
C ARG A 377 -5.32 -4.52 -10.03
N ASP A 378 -4.05 -4.18 -9.78
CA ASP A 378 -2.89 -5.08 -9.90
C ASP A 378 -1.99 -4.94 -8.66
N PRO A 379 -2.38 -5.54 -7.52
CA PRO A 379 -1.70 -5.37 -6.24
C PRO A 379 -0.22 -5.79 -6.29
N ASP A 380 0.14 -6.77 -7.09
CA ASP A 380 1.49 -7.36 -7.11
C ASP A 380 2.56 -6.39 -7.65
N PHE A 381 2.15 -5.42 -8.48
CA PHE A 381 3.08 -4.42 -9.01
C PHE A 381 3.28 -3.23 -8.07
N TYR A 382 2.27 -2.85 -7.29
CA TYR A 382 2.30 -1.63 -6.47
C TYR A 382 2.56 -1.88 -5.00
N LEU A 383 2.21 -3.05 -4.46
CA LEU A 383 2.31 -3.30 -3.03
C LEU A 383 3.73 -3.61 -2.60
N VAL A 384 4.11 -3.00 -1.48
CA VAL A 384 5.29 -3.35 -0.70
C VAL A 384 4.79 -3.74 0.67
N TYR A 385 5.00 -5.00 1.04
CA TYR A 385 4.65 -5.49 2.36
C TYR A 385 5.73 -5.08 3.37
N VAL A 386 5.33 -4.27 4.35
CA VAL A 386 6.15 -3.86 5.50
C VAL A 386 5.87 -4.86 6.62
N GLY A 387 6.89 -5.65 6.94
CA GLY A 387 6.85 -6.66 7.99
C GLY A 387 7.67 -6.25 9.21
N PRO A 388 7.86 -7.18 10.16
CA PRO A 388 8.73 -6.96 11.30
C PRO A 388 10.20 -6.75 10.90
N LEU A 389 10.99 -6.14 11.79
CA LEU A 389 12.39 -5.81 11.52
C LEU A 389 13.28 -7.04 11.35
N SER A 390 14.39 -6.85 10.62
CA SER A 390 15.47 -7.85 10.56
C SER A 390 16.04 -8.12 11.96
N PRO A 391 16.66 -9.30 12.21
CA PRO A 391 17.25 -9.60 13.51
C PRO A 391 18.29 -8.58 13.94
N ASP A 392 19.15 -8.14 13.02
CA ASP A 392 20.25 -7.22 13.28
C ASP A 392 19.74 -5.80 13.60
N THR A 393 18.79 -5.31 12.80
CA THR A 393 18.14 -4.01 13.03
C THR A 393 17.34 -4.01 14.33
N PHE A 394 16.60 -5.10 14.60
CA PHE A 394 15.89 -5.24 15.87
C PHE A 394 16.82 -5.23 17.08
N GLU A 395 17.97 -5.90 17.01
CA GLU A 395 18.92 -5.91 18.12
C GLU A 395 19.41 -4.51 18.47
N LYS A 396 19.71 -3.69 17.46
CA LYS A 396 20.09 -2.30 17.66
C LYS A 396 18.95 -1.50 18.27
N LEU A 397 17.74 -1.62 17.72
CA LEU A 397 16.56 -0.94 18.26
C LEU A 397 16.30 -1.34 19.72
N PHE A 398 16.40 -2.62 20.04
CA PHE A 398 16.21 -3.14 21.39
C PHE A 398 17.15 -2.46 22.38
N LYS A 399 18.45 -2.38 22.05
CA LYS A 399 19.46 -1.68 22.88
C LYS A 399 19.14 -0.20 23.07
N ILE A 400 18.71 0.49 22.01
CA ILE A 400 18.32 1.90 22.07
C ILE A 400 17.12 2.09 23.00
N VAL A 401 16.09 1.26 22.83
CA VAL A 401 14.84 1.37 23.60
C VAL A 401 15.09 1.09 25.08
N ILE A 402 15.95 0.12 25.45
CA ILE A 402 16.22 -0.18 26.86
C ILE A 402 17.31 0.72 27.49
N ALA A 403 18.03 1.52 26.70
CA ALA A 403 19.19 2.30 27.17
C ALA A 403 18.87 3.30 28.30
N HIS A 404 17.60 3.71 28.41
CA HIS A 404 17.15 4.64 29.45
C HIS A 404 16.85 3.97 30.80
N LEU A 405 16.87 2.63 30.85
CA LEU A 405 16.68 1.83 32.08
C LEU A 405 18.00 1.66 32.82
N ASP A 406 17.98 1.25 34.08
CA ASP A 406 19.22 0.96 34.82
C ASP A 406 19.94 -0.30 34.28
N LEU A 407 21.25 -0.40 34.53
CA LEU A 407 22.09 -1.49 33.99
C LEU A 407 21.63 -2.89 34.42
N THR A 408 21.02 -3.05 35.59
CA THR A 408 20.53 -4.35 36.07
C THR A 408 19.29 -4.74 35.27
N THR A 409 18.33 -3.83 35.13
CA THR A 409 17.14 -4.04 34.30
C THR A 409 17.51 -4.30 32.83
N GLN A 410 18.48 -3.56 32.28
CA GLN A 410 18.98 -3.80 30.92
C GLN A 410 19.52 -5.22 30.76
N ARG A 411 20.39 -5.70 31.66
CA ARG A 411 20.92 -7.07 31.62
C ARG A 411 19.82 -8.12 31.75
N ASN A 412 18.85 -7.90 32.62
CA ASN A 412 17.74 -8.81 32.81
C ASN A 412 16.87 -8.91 31.55
N LEU A 413 16.58 -7.78 30.87
CA LEU A 413 15.85 -7.75 29.60
C LEU A 413 16.64 -8.39 28.47
N GLU A 414 17.95 -8.14 28.37
CA GLU A 414 18.84 -8.78 27.38
C GLU A 414 18.84 -10.30 27.53
N SER A 415 18.89 -10.82 28.76
CA SER A 415 18.77 -12.27 29.00
C SER A 415 17.41 -12.87 28.59
N ARG A 416 16.39 -12.03 28.38
CA ARG A 416 15.01 -12.41 27.99
C ARG A 416 14.66 -11.97 26.57
N LYS A 417 15.64 -11.56 25.77
CA LYS A 417 15.45 -11.05 24.40
C LYS A 417 14.61 -11.99 23.52
N ASN A 418 14.82 -13.31 23.61
CA ASN A 418 14.03 -14.29 22.85
C ASN A 418 12.53 -14.28 23.23
N THR A 419 12.21 -14.08 24.51
CA THR A 419 10.83 -13.93 25.00
C THR A 419 10.22 -12.65 24.46
N VAL A 420 10.97 -11.54 24.51
CA VAL A 420 10.55 -10.25 23.94
C VAL A 420 10.29 -10.36 22.43
N ILE A 421 11.19 -11.02 21.69
CA ILE A 421 11.01 -11.32 20.26
C ILE A 421 9.75 -12.16 20.06
N GLY A 422 9.47 -13.14 20.92
CA GLY A 422 8.24 -13.93 20.83
C GLY A 422 6.96 -13.09 20.94
N PHE A 423 6.93 -12.13 21.87
CA PHE A 423 5.74 -11.33 22.15
C PHE A 423 5.54 -10.18 21.16
N THR A 424 6.62 -9.63 20.63
CA THR A 424 6.59 -8.46 19.73
C THR A 424 6.82 -8.83 18.26
N ASN A 425 7.36 -10.02 17.99
CA ASN A 425 7.89 -10.45 16.69
C ASN A 425 8.83 -9.45 16.01
N ARG A 426 9.48 -8.56 16.77
CA ARG A 426 10.30 -7.47 16.21
C ARG A 426 9.50 -6.35 15.54
N VAL A 427 8.22 -6.23 15.87
CA VAL A 427 7.42 -5.06 15.53
C VAL A 427 7.85 -3.89 16.42
N PRO A 428 8.27 -2.74 15.85
CA PRO A 428 8.79 -1.61 16.62
C PRO A 428 7.81 -1.07 17.68
N ASP A 429 6.55 -0.88 17.30
CA ASP A 429 5.54 -0.31 18.20
C ASP A 429 5.20 -1.24 19.37
N ASP A 430 5.06 -2.55 19.10
CA ASP A 430 4.86 -3.57 20.14
C ASP A 430 6.04 -3.57 21.14
N LEU A 431 7.28 -3.44 20.65
CA LEU A 431 8.46 -3.35 21.52
C LEU A 431 8.40 -2.11 22.42
N VAL A 432 8.14 -0.93 21.85
CA VAL A 432 8.04 0.32 22.63
C VAL A 432 6.93 0.21 23.67
N SER A 433 5.74 -0.25 23.26
CA SER A 433 4.58 -0.46 24.13
C SER A 433 4.86 -1.42 25.28
N LEU A 434 5.58 -2.52 25.00
CA LEU A 434 6.02 -3.47 26.01
C LEU A 434 6.96 -2.81 27.03
N ILE A 435 7.99 -2.11 26.56
CA ILE A 435 8.97 -1.47 27.46
C ILE A 435 8.33 -0.34 28.27
N ASP A 436 7.44 0.45 27.68
CA ASP A 436 6.66 1.46 28.40
C ASP A 436 5.74 0.84 29.46
N SER A 437 5.16 -0.33 29.18
CA SER A 437 4.36 -1.08 30.15
C SER A 437 5.21 -1.56 31.33
N ILE A 438 6.43 -2.03 31.07
CA ILE A 438 7.40 -2.45 32.10
C ILE A 438 7.85 -1.23 32.92
N LYS A 439 8.09 -0.08 32.30
CA LYS A 439 8.46 1.17 32.97
C LYS A 439 7.40 1.67 33.97
N ARG A 440 6.12 1.36 33.73
CA ARG A 440 5.02 1.71 34.66
C ARG A 440 5.03 0.88 35.94
N ILE A 441 5.78 -0.22 36.00
CA ILE A 441 5.99 -1.01 37.21
C ILE A 441 6.85 -0.16 38.16
N LYS A 442 6.28 0.28 39.29
CA LYS A 442 6.97 1.16 40.24
C LYS A 442 8.18 0.45 40.87
N GLY A 443 9.38 0.93 40.55
CA GLY A 443 10.66 0.53 41.17
C GLY A 443 11.82 1.19 40.43
N GLU A 444 12.85 1.67 41.14
CA GLU A 444 14.05 2.23 40.51
C GLU A 444 14.93 1.15 39.85
N GLN A 445 14.78 -0.10 40.29
CA GLN A 445 15.39 -1.30 39.72
C GLN A 445 14.35 -2.41 39.68
N LEU A 446 14.13 -3.01 38.52
CA LEU A 446 13.17 -4.10 38.38
C LEU A 446 13.85 -5.43 38.64
N THR A 447 13.26 -6.23 39.55
CA THR A 447 13.71 -7.61 39.75
C THR A 447 13.35 -8.46 38.53
N VAL A 448 14.02 -9.61 38.42
CA VAL A 448 13.72 -10.63 37.42
C VAL A 448 12.23 -11.00 37.42
N GLU A 449 11.65 -11.22 38.60
CA GLU A 449 10.25 -11.63 38.76
C GLU A 449 9.28 -10.53 38.32
N GLN A 450 9.62 -9.26 38.53
CA GLN A 450 8.82 -8.13 38.09
C GLN A 450 8.83 -7.99 36.57
N ILE A 451 9.99 -8.17 35.93
CA ILE A 451 10.11 -8.18 34.47
C ILE A 451 9.31 -9.35 33.88
N ASP A 452 9.49 -10.56 34.42
CA ASP A 452 8.77 -11.74 33.95
C ASP A 452 7.25 -11.59 34.12
N SER A 453 6.80 -11.01 35.24
CA SER A 453 5.38 -10.71 35.46
C SER A 453 4.85 -9.67 34.48
N GLY A 454 5.63 -8.61 34.18
CA GLY A 454 5.27 -7.59 33.20
C GLY A 454 5.17 -8.16 31.78
N LEU A 455 6.12 -9.01 31.39
CA LEU A 455 6.13 -9.74 30.12
C LEU A 455 4.89 -10.63 29.98
N ILE A 456 4.56 -11.41 31.01
CA ILE A 456 3.35 -12.26 31.04
C ILE A 456 2.07 -11.42 30.94
N ALA A 457 1.99 -10.31 31.68
CA ALA A 457 0.82 -9.43 31.67
C ALA A 457 0.60 -8.78 30.29
N HIS A 458 1.66 -8.31 29.65
CA HIS A 458 1.59 -7.76 28.29
C HIS A 458 1.15 -8.84 27.28
N ASN A 459 1.77 -10.03 27.31
CA ASN A 459 1.39 -11.15 26.45
C ASN A 459 -0.09 -11.52 26.61
N LYS A 460 -0.61 -11.52 27.85
CA LYS A 460 -2.02 -11.76 28.14
C LYS A 460 -2.92 -10.67 27.56
N ALA A 461 -2.58 -9.39 27.76
CA ALA A 461 -3.36 -8.27 27.24
C ALA A 461 -3.46 -8.30 25.70
N CYS A 462 -2.35 -8.55 25.01
CA CYS A 462 -2.34 -8.72 23.56
C CYS A 462 -3.19 -9.93 23.12
N PHE A 463 -3.05 -11.07 23.80
CA PHE A 463 -3.85 -12.27 23.51
C PHE A 463 -5.35 -12.01 23.67
N ASP A 464 -5.77 -11.35 24.75
CA ASP A 464 -7.18 -11.05 25.02
C ASP A 464 -7.75 -10.11 23.94
N PHE A 465 -6.99 -9.08 23.54
CA PHE A 465 -7.36 -8.18 22.44
C PHE A 465 -7.56 -8.94 21.12
N TYR A 466 -6.57 -9.74 20.71
CA TYR A 466 -6.63 -10.50 19.47
C TYR A 466 -7.73 -11.57 19.48
N SER A 467 -7.90 -12.28 20.60
CA SER A 467 -8.94 -13.32 20.73
C SER A 467 -10.34 -12.72 20.57
N ASN A 468 -10.58 -11.55 21.16
CA ASN A 468 -11.84 -10.84 21.02
C ASN A 468 -12.07 -10.36 19.58
N ALA A 469 -11.04 -9.78 18.95
CA ALA A 469 -11.11 -9.31 17.56
C ALA A 469 -11.40 -10.47 16.58
N ALA A 470 -10.68 -11.58 16.73
CA ALA A 470 -10.83 -12.77 15.88
C ALA A 470 -12.22 -13.40 16.01
N SER A 471 -12.71 -13.55 17.25
CA SER A 471 -14.03 -14.13 17.52
C SER A 471 -15.14 -13.24 16.99
N THR A 472 -15.07 -11.93 17.29
CA THR A 472 -16.05 -10.93 16.79
C THR A 472 -16.13 -10.95 15.27
N TYR A 473 -14.98 -10.98 14.59
CA TYR A 473 -14.94 -11.07 13.13
C TYR A 473 -15.59 -12.37 12.63
N PHE A 474 -15.18 -13.51 13.16
CA PHE A 474 -15.61 -14.81 12.67
C PHE A 474 -17.10 -15.09 12.92
N ASP A 475 -17.65 -14.58 14.04
CA ASP A 475 -19.07 -14.69 14.37
C ASP A 475 -19.94 -13.82 13.46
N ALA A 476 -19.42 -12.68 12.99
CA ALA A 476 -20.10 -11.83 12.02
C ALA A 476 -20.15 -12.46 10.60
N LEU A 477 -19.28 -13.42 10.30
CA LEU A 477 -19.25 -14.08 8.99
C LEU A 477 -20.41 -15.07 8.82
N GLN A 478 -20.96 -15.11 7.60
CA GLN A 478 -22.02 -16.05 7.19
C GLN A 478 -21.71 -16.68 5.83
N GLY A 479 -22.18 -17.91 5.64
CA GLY A 479 -22.08 -18.66 4.38
C GLY A 479 -20.65 -18.73 3.82
N PHE A 480 -20.54 -18.47 2.51
CA PHE A 480 -19.30 -18.62 1.74
C PHE A 480 -18.10 -17.82 2.29
N ARG A 481 -18.32 -16.64 2.91
CA ARG A 481 -17.21 -15.87 3.50
C ARG A 481 -16.57 -16.60 4.70
N LYS A 482 -17.39 -17.32 5.47
CA LYS A 482 -16.94 -18.13 6.59
C LYS A 482 -16.10 -19.30 6.10
N ASP A 483 -16.55 -19.98 5.05
CA ASP A 483 -15.82 -21.09 4.42
C ASP A 483 -14.46 -20.65 3.86
N ILE A 484 -14.40 -19.51 3.14
CA ILE A 484 -13.12 -18.96 2.66
C ILE A 484 -12.17 -18.68 3.82
N THR A 485 -12.68 -18.12 4.92
CA THR A 485 -11.85 -17.80 6.08
C THR A 485 -11.29 -19.07 6.72
N ILE A 486 -12.09 -20.14 6.81
CA ILE A 486 -11.62 -21.46 7.29
C ILE A 486 -10.52 -22.02 6.38
N LEU A 487 -10.69 -21.90 5.05
CA LEU A 487 -9.66 -22.29 4.10
C LEU A 487 -8.37 -21.46 4.24
N ALA A 488 -8.49 -20.15 4.47
CA ALA A 488 -7.34 -19.26 4.71
C ALA A 488 -6.59 -19.63 6.00
N LEU A 489 -7.31 -19.90 7.09
CA LEU A 489 -6.74 -20.40 8.34
C LEU A 489 -6.03 -21.74 8.13
N THR A 490 -6.65 -22.64 7.37
CA THR A 490 -6.07 -23.95 7.05
C THR A 490 -4.81 -23.79 6.21
N LYS A 491 -4.79 -22.89 5.23
CA LYS A 491 -3.60 -22.55 4.43
C LYS A 491 -2.47 -21.99 5.30
N MET A 492 -2.80 -21.12 6.26
CA MET A 492 -1.83 -20.53 7.18
C MET A 492 -1.19 -21.57 8.11
N PHE A 493 -1.98 -22.50 8.66
CA PHE A 493 -1.48 -23.53 9.55
C PHE A 493 -0.89 -24.75 8.81
N LEU A 494 -1.29 -25.01 7.57
CA LEU A 494 -0.82 -26.13 6.76
C LEU A 494 -0.32 -25.64 5.37
N PRO A 495 0.77 -24.84 5.31
CA PRO A 495 1.21 -24.16 4.08
C PRO A 495 1.66 -25.10 2.95
N GLY A 496 2.00 -26.36 3.25
CA GLY A 496 2.38 -27.37 2.24
C GLY A 496 1.23 -27.98 1.44
N ARG A 497 -0.03 -27.63 1.72
CA ARG A 497 -1.20 -28.25 1.11
C ARG A 497 -1.57 -27.63 -0.24
N LYS A 498 -1.41 -28.39 -1.33
CA LYS A 498 -1.73 -27.97 -2.71
C LYS A 498 -3.19 -27.57 -2.92
N ASP A 499 -4.14 -28.19 -2.22
CA ASP A 499 -5.58 -27.89 -2.38
C ASP A 499 -6.01 -26.64 -1.60
N ALA A 500 -5.20 -26.16 -0.65
CA ALA A 500 -5.49 -24.97 0.16
C ALA A 500 -5.18 -23.65 -0.58
N GLN A 501 -4.72 -23.72 -1.83
CA GLN A 501 -4.27 -22.57 -2.61
C GLN A 501 -5.35 -21.49 -2.84
N CYS A 502 -6.65 -21.83 -2.71
CA CYS A 502 -7.74 -20.87 -2.93
C CYS A 502 -8.18 -20.05 -1.70
N GLY A 503 -7.64 -20.32 -0.49
CA GLY A 503 -8.01 -19.58 0.73
C GLY A 503 -7.29 -18.24 0.87
N SER A 504 -8.04 -17.14 1.03
CA SER A 504 -7.48 -15.81 1.33
C SER A 504 -8.27 -15.11 2.42
N PHE A 505 -7.60 -14.44 3.36
CA PHE A 505 -8.29 -13.62 4.34
C PHE A 505 -9.00 -12.43 3.67
N GLY A 506 -10.22 -12.13 4.14
CA GLY A 506 -10.89 -10.88 3.82
C GLY A 506 -10.13 -9.68 4.38
N TRP A 507 -10.30 -8.52 3.77
CA TRP A 507 -9.62 -7.31 4.22
C TRP A 507 -9.99 -6.94 5.67
N GLU A 508 -11.24 -7.21 6.07
CA GLU A 508 -11.72 -6.99 7.43
C GLU A 508 -10.91 -7.77 8.48
N PHE A 509 -10.45 -8.97 8.13
CA PHE A 509 -9.61 -9.77 9.02
C PHE A 509 -8.18 -9.25 9.05
N LEU A 510 -7.65 -8.84 7.91
CA LEU A 510 -6.30 -8.28 7.82
C LEU A 510 -6.20 -6.95 8.59
N ASP A 511 -7.27 -6.15 8.59
CA ASP A 511 -7.37 -4.89 9.34
C ASP A 511 -7.33 -5.10 10.87
N THR A 512 -7.56 -6.33 11.37
CA THR A 512 -7.35 -6.66 12.80
C THR A 512 -5.88 -6.56 13.21
N GLY A 513 -4.95 -6.56 12.25
CA GLY A 513 -3.51 -6.52 12.48
C GLY A 513 -2.92 -7.82 13.01
N MET A 514 -3.71 -8.89 13.15
CA MET A 514 -3.28 -10.18 13.70
C MET A 514 -2.37 -10.98 12.76
N VAL A 515 -2.44 -10.67 11.47
CA VAL A 515 -1.75 -11.40 10.41
C VAL A 515 -1.15 -10.39 9.45
N TYR A 516 0.08 -10.66 9.01
CA TYR A 516 0.73 -9.94 7.93
C TYR A 516 0.92 -10.86 6.73
N GLN A 517 1.02 -10.26 5.56
CA GLN A 517 1.25 -10.96 4.31
C GLN A 517 2.73 -10.81 3.91
N THR A 518 3.33 -11.91 3.50
CA THR A 518 4.67 -11.98 2.89
C THR A 518 4.59 -12.73 1.58
N ASN A 519 5.63 -12.64 0.78
CA ASN A 519 5.80 -13.51 -0.38
C ASN A 519 6.75 -14.66 -0.02
N ASN A 520 6.39 -15.88 -0.40
CA ASN A 520 7.30 -17.02 -0.29
C ASN A 520 8.36 -17.00 -1.40
N GLU A 521 9.25 -18.00 -1.42
CA GLU A 521 10.32 -18.12 -2.44
C GLU A 521 9.80 -18.19 -3.89
N ASN A 522 8.55 -18.63 -4.08
CA ASN A 522 7.88 -18.67 -5.38
C ASN A 522 7.11 -17.38 -5.70
N ASN A 523 7.29 -16.33 -4.90
CA ASN A 523 6.58 -15.07 -4.96
C ASN A 523 5.05 -15.19 -4.77
N GLU A 524 4.60 -16.25 -4.11
CA GLU A 524 3.19 -16.46 -3.77
C GLU A 524 2.88 -15.85 -2.40
N PRO A 525 1.66 -15.32 -2.21
CA PRO A 525 1.26 -14.72 -0.95
C PRO A 525 1.07 -15.76 0.16
N GLU A 526 1.85 -15.60 1.22
CA GLU A 526 1.80 -16.33 2.48
C GLU A 526 1.33 -15.41 3.60
N TYR A 527 0.45 -15.92 4.46
CA TYR A 527 -0.03 -15.19 5.63
C TYR A 527 0.69 -15.71 6.87
N ARG A 528 1.18 -14.82 7.72
CA ARG A 528 1.84 -15.17 8.98
C ARG A 528 1.25 -14.39 10.14
N PRO A 529 1.04 -15.01 11.31
CA PRO A 529 0.62 -14.28 12.50
C PRO A 529 1.65 -13.20 12.87
N ILE A 530 1.18 -12.04 13.31
CA ILE A 530 2.05 -10.90 13.61
C ILE A 530 2.95 -11.14 14.81
N ASN A 531 2.51 -11.88 15.81
CA ASN A 531 3.30 -12.24 17.00
C ASN A 531 2.71 -13.50 17.68
N HIS A 532 3.36 -14.01 18.73
CA HIS A 532 2.90 -15.22 19.43
C HIS A 532 1.51 -15.07 20.08
N PRO A 533 1.15 -13.95 20.73
CA PRO A 533 -0.22 -13.72 21.18
C PRO A 533 -1.26 -13.87 20.05
N ALA A 534 -0.99 -13.30 18.87
CA ALA A 534 -1.86 -13.42 17.71
C ALA A 534 -1.93 -14.86 17.19
N LEU A 535 -0.81 -15.56 17.08
CA LEU A 535 -0.77 -16.98 16.71
C LEU A 535 -1.67 -17.81 17.63
N LYS A 536 -1.53 -17.63 18.95
CA LYS A 536 -2.33 -18.35 19.94
C LYS A 536 -3.81 -18.03 19.82
N ALA A 537 -4.17 -16.75 19.69
CA ALA A 537 -5.56 -16.33 19.51
C ALA A 537 -6.20 -16.92 18.24
N ILE A 538 -5.49 -16.89 17.11
CA ILE A 538 -5.98 -17.46 15.85
C ILE A 538 -6.08 -18.99 15.95
N LEU A 539 -5.13 -19.64 16.61
CA LEU A 539 -5.15 -21.09 16.82
C LEU A 539 -6.32 -21.50 17.72
N ASP A 540 -6.61 -20.77 18.79
CA ASP A 540 -7.73 -21.04 19.67
C ASP A 540 -9.08 -20.84 18.96
N LEU A 541 -9.20 -19.81 18.12
CA LEU A 541 -10.32 -19.69 17.18
C LEU A 541 -10.41 -20.92 16.28
N TYR A 542 -9.29 -21.33 15.66
CA TYR A 542 -9.27 -22.48 14.77
C TYR A 542 -9.68 -23.78 15.47
N LYS A 543 -9.27 -24.02 16.72
CA LYS A 543 -9.70 -25.18 17.54
C LYS A 543 -11.21 -25.21 17.79
N ALA A 544 -11.82 -24.04 17.97
CA ALA A 544 -13.25 -23.92 18.24
C ALA A 544 -14.12 -24.17 16.99
N ILE A 545 -13.55 -24.01 15.80
CA ILE A 545 -14.26 -24.21 14.53
C ILE A 545 -14.49 -25.72 14.28
N PRO A 546 -15.75 -26.16 14.05
CA PRO A 546 -16.04 -27.54 13.65
C PRO A 546 -15.35 -27.93 12.34
N LEU A 547 -15.02 -29.22 12.19
CA LEU A 547 -14.49 -29.73 10.92
C LEU A 547 -15.44 -29.39 9.75
N PRO A 548 -14.93 -28.92 8.60
CA PRO A 548 -15.74 -28.66 7.42
C PRO A 548 -16.55 -29.89 7.01
N ASP A 549 -17.79 -29.67 6.56
CA ASP A 549 -18.70 -30.74 6.16
C ASP A 549 -18.13 -31.70 5.10
N ALA A 550 -17.36 -31.15 4.16
CA ALA A 550 -16.67 -31.94 3.15
C ALA A 550 -15.68 -32.93 3.80
N LEU A 551 -14.90 -32.46 4.78
CA LEU A 551 -13.94 -33.28 5.51
C LEU A 551 -14.65 -34.31 6.40
N ARG A 552 -15.74 -33.91 7.09
CA ARG A 552 -16.57 -34.84 7.88
C ARG A 552 -17.14 -35.98 7.03
N ARG A 553 -17.65 -35.66 5.84
CA ARG A 553 -18.15 -36.66 4.89
C ARG A 553 -17.04 -37.58 4.38
N ALA A 554 -15.86 -37.02 4.06
CA ALA A 554 -14.71 -37.82 3.62
C ALA A 554 -14.30 -38.83 4.70
N LEU A 555 -14.17 -38.38 5.96
CA LEU A 555 -13.86 -39.24 7.11
C LEU A 555 -14.92 -40.33 7.31
N ALA A 556 -16.21 -39.98 7.25
CA ALA A 556 -17.30 -40.95 7.43
C ALA A 556 -17.36 -42.00 6.31
N SER A 557 -16.99 -41.62 5.08
CA SER A 557 -17.02 -42.50 3.92
C SER A 557 -15.79 -43.42 3.79
N GLY A 558 -14.70 -43.12 4.52
CA GLY A 558 -13.41 -43.79 4.37
C GLY A 558 -12.63 -43.38 3.11
N TYR A 559 -13.19 -42.56 2.23
CA TYR A 559 -12.52 -42.03 1.03
C TYR A 559 -11.82 -40.70 1.34
N LEU A 560 -10.69 -40.79 2.04
CA LEU A 560 -9.81 -39.66 2.34
C LEU A 560 -8.54 -39.67 1.48
N ASN A 561 -8.10 -38.49 1.05
CA ASN A 561 -6.78 -38.30 0.47
C ASN A 561 -5.78 -37.87 1.57
N GLY A 562 -4.49 -37.81 1.26
CA GLY A 562 -3.45 -37.41 2.22
C GLY A 562 -3.72 -36.05 2.86
N ASN A 563 -4.18 -35.08 2.08
CA ASN A 563 -4.48 -33.72 2.55
C ASN A 563 -5.65 -33.67 3.55
N HIS A 564 -6.72 -34.44 3.30
CA HIS A 564 -7.85 -34.58 4.22
C HIS A 564 -7.39 -35.21 5.53
N PHE A 565 -6.55 -36.25 5.47
CA PHE A 565 -6.05 -36.91 6.66
C PHE A 565 -5.12 -36.02 7.48
N GLN A 566 -4.22 -35.30 6.82
CA GLN A 566 -3.31 -34.34 7.45
C GLN A 566 -4.09 -33.24 8.19
N GLU A 567 -5.12 -32.65 7.57
CA GLU A 567 -5.96 -31.64 8.23
C GLU A 567 -6.72 -32.24 9.42
N ALA A 568 -7.37 -33.39 9.24
CA ALA A 568 -8.13 -34.02 10.32
C ALA A 568 -7.24 -34.38 11.51
N LEU A 569 -6.06 -34.96 11.25
CA LEU A 569 -5.09 -35.28 12.28
C LEU A 569 -4.62 -34.00 12.98
N PHE A 570 -4.21 -32.98 12.23
CA PHE A 570 -3.78 -31.70 12.81
C PHE A 570 -4.83 -31.10 13.74
N ARG A 571 -6.09 -31.06 13.28
CA ARG A 571 -7.24 -30.56 14.04
C ARG A 571 -7.45 -31.30 15.35
N GLU A 572 -7.28 -32.62 15.37
CA GLU A 572 -7.37 -33.40 16.61
C GLU A 572 -6.16 -33.14 17.52
N LEU A 573 -4.94 -33.12 16.95
CA LEU A 573 -3.72 -32.89 17.71
C LEU A 573 -3.73 -31.56 18.48
N ILE A 574 -4.23 -30.48 17.87
CA ILE A 574 -4.29 -29.16 18.53
C ILE A 574 -5.43 -29.01 19.54
N ARG A 575 -6.42 -29.91 19.59
CA ARG A 575 -7.57 -29.81 20.51
C ARG A 575 -7.30 -30.41 21.89
N GLY A 576 -6.40 -31.39 21.98
CA GLY A 576 -6.05 -32.07 23.23
C GLY A 576 -4.59 -31.87 23.61
N GLU A 577 -4.29 -31.90 24.90
CA GLU A 577 -2.91 -31.76 25.40
C GLU A 577 -2.11 -33.08 25.32
N SER A 578 -2.79 -34.23 25.30
CA SER A 578 -2.14 -35.54 25.25
C SER A 578 -2.97 -36.50 24.40
N HIS A 579 -2.32 -37.16 23.45
CA HIS A 579 -2.93 -38.13 22.54
C HIS A 579 -2.13 -39.42 22.56
N THR A 580 -2.80 -40.56 22.75
CA THR A 580 -2.16 -41.88 22.73
C THR A 580 -2.48 -42.60 21.44
N PHE A 581 -1.44 -42.96 20.68
CA PHE A 581 -1.54 -43.73 19.45
C PHE A 581 -0.98 -45.13 19.68
N GLN A 582 -1.79 -46.15 19.37
CA GLN A 582 -1.29 -47.51 19.27
C GLN A 582 -0.46 -47.63 18.00
N SER A 583 0.81 -47.98 18.16
CA SER A 583 1.78 -48.07 17.08
C SER A 583 2.50 -49.42 17.07
N THR A 584 3.25 -49.66 16.02
CA THR A 584 4.18 -50.78 15.89
C THR A 584 5.53 -50.29 15.38
N ASP A 585 6.57 -51.09 15.55
CA ASP A 585 7.81 -50.91 14.78
C ASP A 585 7.57 -51.04 13.26
N LEU A 586 8.58 -50.73 12.45
CA LEU A 586 8.51 -50.80 10.98
C LEU A 586 8.14 -52.20 10.47
N ALA A 587 8.43 -53.26 11.23
CA ALA A 587 8.08 -54.64 10.87
C ALA A 587 6.66 -55.06 11.31
N GLY A 588 5.91 -54.18 11.99
CA GLY A 588 4.54 -54.46 12.43
C GLY A 588 4.43 -55.43 13.61
N LYS A 589 5.52 -55.71 14.33
CA LYS A 589 5.61 -56.77 15.34
C LYS A 589 5.50 -56.24 16.76
N TYR A 590 6.24 -55.20 17.07
CA TYR A 590 6.35 -54.70 18.44
C TYR A 590 5.32 -53.60 18.66
N LYS A 591 4.17 -53.98 19.22
CA LYS A 591 3.15 -53.01 19.63
C LYS A 591 3.69 -52.13 20.74
N MET A 592 3.50 -50.83 20.59
CA MET A 592 3.88 -49.83 21.57
C MET A 592 2.89 -48.67 21.53
N ASP A 593 2.64 -48.07 22.68
CA ASP A 593 1.86 -46.84 22.75
C ASP A 593 2.82 -45.65 22.60
N ILE A 594 2.51 -44.76 21.66
CA ILE A 594 3.23 -43.51 21.48
C ILE A 594 2.33 -42.39 21.99
N ILE A 595 2.85 -41.61 22.93
CA ILE A 595 2.12 -40.50 23.56
C ILE A 595 2.62 -39.19 22.97
N PHE A 596 1.72 -38.43 22.36
CA PHE A 596 1.98 -37.07 21.87
C PHE A 596 1.50 -36.09 22.93
N ASN A 597 2.43 -35.46 23.64
CA ASN A 597 2.14 -34.39 24.59
C ASN A 597 2.34 -33.04 23.91
N ILE A 598 1.24 -32.36 23.60
CA ILE A 598 1.22 -31.15 22.79
C ILE A 598 0.68 -30.00 23.65
N SER A 599 1.55 -29.05 24.02
CA SER A 599 1.16 -27.86 24.79
C SER A 599 1.04 -26.60 23.95
N GLY A 600 1.49 -26.65 22.69
CA GLY A 600 1.52 -25.50 21.81
C GLY A 600 1.74 -25.87 20.35
N TYR A 601 1.68 -24.85 19.51
CA TYR A 601 1.91 -24.99 18.07
C TYR A 601 2.72 -23.80 17.57
N GLU A 602 3.68 -24.06 16.68
CA GLU A 602 4.49 -23.03 16.03
C GLU A 602 4.64 -23.32 14.53
N LEU A 603 4.85 -22.26 13.77
CA LEU A 603 5.21 -22.33 12.35
C LEU A 603 6.73 -22.21 12.22
N ILE A 604 7.32 -22.89 11.25
CA ILE A 604 8.74 -22.69 10.92
C ILE A 604 8.95 -21.24 10.48
N GLY A 605 9.91 -20.58 11.13
CA GLY A 605 10.23 -19.17 10.94
C GLY A 605 11.69 -18.93 10.58
N THR A 606 11.96 -17.74 10.03
CA THR A 606 13.31 -17.24 9.78
C THR A 606 13.46 -15.84 10.39
N PRO A 607 14.38 -15.64 11.36
CA PRO A 607 15.22 -16.66 12.00
C PRO A 607 14.41 -17.67 12.82
N PRO A 608 14.97 -18.87 13.09
CA PRO A 608 14.34 -19.87 13.93
C PRO A 608 14.08 -19.33 15.33
N ARG A 609 12.96 -19.74 15.94
CA ARG A 609 12.71 -19.47 17.35
C ARG A 609 13.58 -20.43 18.15
N MET A 610 14.40 -19.93 19.06
CA MET A 610 15.28 -20.79 19.86
C MET A 610 14.50 -21.52 20.96
N LEU A 611 13.70 -22.51 20.58
CA LEU A 611 12.80 -23.24 21.48
C LEU A 611 13.55 -24.01 22.58
N GLU A 612 14.84 -24.33 22.37
CA GLU A 612 15.69 -24.93 23.42
C GLU A 612 15.81 -24.07 24.67
N THR A 613 15.68 -22.74 24.54
CA THR A 613 15.71 -21.81 25.68
C THR A 613 14.44 -21.88 26.56
N ILE A 614 13.39 -22.55 26.09
CA ILE A 614 12.14 -22.79 26.82
C ILE A 614 12.23 -24.11 27.63
N GLY A 615 13.36 -24.82 27.56
CA GLY A 615 13.58 -26.08 28.28
C GLY A 615 12.72 -27.23 27.75
N GLU A 616 12.31 -28.15 28.62
CA GLU A 616 11.49 -29.32 28.27
C GLU A 616 10.12 -28.95 27.67
N ASP A 617 9.61 -27.75 27.93
CA ASP A 617 8.34 -27.28 27.37
C ASP A 617 8.44 -26.97 25.87
N GLY A 618 9.63 -26.61 25.37
CA GLY A 618 9.88 -26.47 23.94
C GLY A 618 9.69 -27.77 23.16
N LYS A 619 9.93 -28.93 23.79
CA LYS A 619 9.76 -30.26 23.17
C LYS A 619 8.29 -30.68 23.02
N LYS A 620 7.36 -29.98 23.68
CA LYS A 620 5.91 -30.23 23.61
C LYS A 620 5.21 -29.33 22.58
N ILE A 621 5.97 -28.53 21.83
CA ILE A 621 5.43 -27.68 20.77
C ILE A 621 5.37 -28.47 19.47
N LEU A 622 4.17 -28.55 18.88
CA LEU A 622 3.96 -29.12 17.56
C LEU A 622 4.37 -28.11 16.49
N ILE A 623 5.22 -28.52 15.56
CA ILE A 623 5.73 -27.68 14.47
C ILE A 623 5.30 -28.28 13.14
N ASN A 624 4.78 -27.46 12.23
CA ASN A 624 4.50 -27.89 10.86
C ASN A 624 5.77 -27.85 10.02
N GLY A 625 6.07 -28.95 9.31
CA GLY A 625 7.26 -29.10 8.47
C GLY A 625 7.27 -28.21 7.22
N GLY A 626 6.19 -27.53 6.87
CA GLY A 626 6.14 -26.52 5.82
C GLY A 626 6.65 -27.02 4.46
N SER A 627 7.67 -26.34 3.92
CA SER A 627 8.34 -26.66 2.65
C SER A 627 9.29 -27.86 2.72
N TYR A 628 9.58 -28.39 3.92
CA TYR A 628 10.37 -29.60 4.08
C TYR A 628 9.52 -30.80 3.64
N ALA A 629 9.69 -31.22 2.38
CA ALA A 629 8.82 -32.13 1.62
C ALA A 629 8.61 -33.56 2.17
N ARG A 630 8.96 -33.86 3.43
CA ARG A 630 9.01 -35.22 3.96
C ARG A 630 8.33 -35.43 5.31
N PHE A 631 8.43 -34.45 6.21
CA PHE A 631 7.78 -34.53 7.51
C PHE A 631 6.67 -33.51 7.54
N ASP A 632 5.46 -33.96 7.89
CA ASP A 632 4.29 -33.10 8.00
C ASP A 632 4.33 -32.31 9.32
N PHE A 633 4.70 -32.99 10.40
CA PHE A 633 4.75 -32.43 11.74
C PHE A 633 5.96 -32.90 12.51
N ILE A 634 6.37 -32.11 13.49
CA ILE A 634 7.47 -32.45 14.39
C ILE A 634 7.09 -32.03 15.80
N LEU A 635 7.42 -32.89 16.77
CA LEU A 635 7.14 -32.69 18.19
C LEU A 635 8.41 -33.00 18.98
N GLY A 636 9.13 -31.95 19.39
CA GLY A 636 10.45 -32.10 19.98
C GLY A 636 11.42 -32.76 19.00
N TYR A 637 11.90 -33.97 19.34
CA TYR A 637 12.76 -34.79 18.48
C TYR A 637 12.01 -35.90 17.73
N MET A 638 10.68 -35.88 17.75
CA MET A 638 9.84 -36.84 17.04
C MET A 638 9.42 -36.28 15.69
N PHE A 639 9.85 -36.94 14.61
CA PHE A 639 9.50 -36.57 13.24
C PHE A 639 8.29 -37.38 12.77
N ILE A 640 7.24 -36.70 12.32
CA ILE A 640 5.95 -37.30 12.01
C ILE A 640 5.65 -37.12 10.52
N GLN A 641 5.44 -38.24 9.84
CA GLN A 641 5.01 -38.31 8.44
C GLN A 641 3.63 -38.97 8.36
N VAL A 642 2.72 -38.37 7.60
CA VAL A 642 1.30 -38.69 7.58
C VAL A 642 0.92 -39.22 6.20
N SER A 643 0.29 -40.40 6.17
CA SER A 643 -0.12 -41.04 4.93
C SER A 643 -1.41 -41.84 5.09
N VAL A 644 -2.17 -41.87 4.00
CA VAL A 644 -3.35 -42.73 3.85
C VAL A 644 -3.02 -44.06 3.13
N SER A 645 -1.77 -44.21 2.69
CA SER A 645 -1.26 -45.42 2.03
C SER A 645 -0.43 -46.26 2.99
N SER A 646 -0.29 -47.56 2.69
CA SER A 646 0.57 -48.45 3.50
C SER A 646 2.03 -47.97 3.51
N PHE A 647 2.76 -48.25 4.59
CA PHE A 647 4.17 -47.87 4.72
C PHE A 647 5.02 -48.37 3.54
N THR A 648 4.80 -49.59 3.04
CA THR A 648 5.55 -50.14 1.91
C THR A 648 5.37 -49.33 0.63
N VAL A 649 4.15 -48.85 0.36
CA VAL A 649 3.85 -48.01 -0.81
C VAL A 649 4.40 -46.60 -0.59
N HIS A 650 4.28 -46.08 0.62
CA HIS A 650 4.72 -44.73 0.93
C HIS A 650 6.23 -44.60 1.02
N ASN A 651 6.94 -45.64 1.46
CA ASN A 651 8.38 -45.65 1.71
C ASN A 651 9.14 -46.41 0.60
N ASP A 652 8.71 -46.28 -0.65
CA ASP A 652 9.42 -46.84 -1.81
C ASP A 652 10.82 -46.18 -1.93
N PRO A 653 11.93 -46.94 -2.01
CA PRO A 653 13.28 -46.40 -2.16
C PRO A 653 13.46 -45.42 -3.33
N THR A 654 12.68 -45.61 -4.40
CA THR A 654 12.68 -44.73 -5.58
C THR A 654 11.86 -43.44 -5.35
N GLY A 655 10.97 -43.45 -4.37
CA GLY A 655 10.10 -42.33 -4.01
C GLY A 655 10.82 -41.14 -3.37
N SER A 656 10.22 -39.95 -3.50
CA SER A 656 10.70 -38.70 -2.88
C SER A 656 10.52 -38.65 -1.36
N VAL A 657 9.76 -39.60 -0.80
CA VAL A 657 9.35 -39.67 0.61
C VAL A 657 10.01 -40.83 1.39
N TYR A 658 11.00 -41.51 0.78
CA TYR A 658 11.74 -42.64 1.38
C TYR A 658 12.58 -42.24 2.59
N ILE A 659 12.18 -42.60 3.81
CA ILE A 659 12.69 -42.12 5.09
C ILE A 659 14.22 -42.02 5.18
N ASP A 660 15.00 -42.99 4.67
CA ASP A 660 16.46 -42.97 4.77
C ASP A 660 17.11 -41.77 4.07
N LYS A 661 16.49 -41.23 3.01
CA LYS A 661 17.02 -40.00 2.37
C LYS A 661 16.92 -38.77 3.29
N ALA A 662 16.20 -38.85 4.42
CA ALA A 662 16.13 -37.76 5.42
C ALA A 662 17.47 -37.59 6.16
N PHE A 663 18.25 -38.69 6.26
CA PHE A 663 19.56 -38.74 6.88
C PHE A 663 20.70 -38.52 5.86
N SER A 664 20.39 -38.56 4.57
CA SER A 664 21.38 -38.33 3.52
C SER A 664 21.72 -36.84 3.43
N LYS A 665 23.02 -36.53 3.38
CA LYS A 665 23.50 -35.15 3.20
C LYS A 665 23.19 -34.65 1.80
N ARG A 666 22.65 -33.44 1.70
CA ARG A 666 22.37 -32.76 0.44
C ARG A 666 23.62 -32.07 -0.06
N GLU A 667 23.89 -32.16 -1.37
CA GLU A 667 25.10 -31.57 -1.97
C GLU A 667 25.14 -30.04 -1.83
N ALA A 668 24.00 -29.36 -1.90
CA ALA A 668 23.91 -27.91 -1.85
C ALA A 668 24.23 -27.32 -0.46
N THR A 669 23.85 -28.00 0.62
CA THR A 669 23.93 -27.48 1.99
C THR A 669 24.94 -28.24 2.86
N GLY A 670 25.38 -29.43 2.44
CA GLY A 670 26.20 -30.33 3.25
C GLY A 670 25.50 -30.90 4.48
N LYS A 671 24.20 -30.63 4.64
CA LYS A 671 23.35 -31.05 5.76
C LYS A 671 22.30 -32.05 5.28
N SER A 672 21.90 -32.93 6.18
CA SER A 672 20.73 -33.79 6.01
C SER A 672 19.44 -33.00 6.28
N GLN A 673 18.30 -33.53 5.85
CA GLN A 673 17.02 -32.85 6.04
C GLN A 673 16.64 -32.72 7.53
N ILE A 674 17.03 -33.69 8.36
CA ILE A 674 16.83 -33.65 9.81
C ILE A 674 17.65 -32.52 10.42
N GLU A 675 18.92 -32.36 10.02
CA GLU A 675 19.79 -31.29 10.51
C GLU A 675 19.26 -29.90 10.11
N GLU A 676 18.86 -29.72 8.85
CA GLU A 676 18.24 -28.47 8.38
C GLU A 676 16.99 -28.11 9.20
N TYR A 677 16.16 -29.10 9.51
CA TYR A 677 14.99 -28.88 10.33
C TYR A 677 15.35 -28.50 11.77
N LEU A 678 16.25 -29.24 12.42
CA LEU A 678 16.62 -28.97 13.80
C LEU A 678 17.18 -27.55 13.92
N ASP A 679 17.98 -27.11 12.96
CA ASP A 679 18.45 -25.73 12.90
C ASP A 679 17.31 -24.73 12.69
N ALA A 680 16.31 -25.06 11.87
CA ALA A 680 15.15 -24.21 11.61
C ALA A 680 14.13 -24.16 12.78
N ALA A 681 14.10 -25.17 13.65
CA ALA A 681 13.17 -25.26 14.78
C ALA A 681 13.79 -24.86 16.12
N PHE A 682 15.09 -25.11 16.30
CA PHE A 682 15.79 -24.95 17.57
C PHE A 682 16.94 -23.93 17.47
N GLY A 683 17.38 -23.56 16.26
CA GLY A 683 18.50 -22.67 16.02
C GLY A 683 19.86 -23.37 16.19
N GLY A 684 20.96 -22.70 15.80
CA GLY A 684 22.30 -23.28 15.94
C GLY A 684 22.69 -24.22 14.79
N VAL A 685 23.58 -25.19 15.10
CA VAL A 685 24.11 -26.17 14.14
C VAL A 685 24.00 -27.56 14.74
N HIS A 686 23.07 -28.35 14.22
CA HIS A 686 22.82 -29.71 14.65
C HIS A 686 23.51 -30.72 13.74
N GLN A 687 23.77 -31.90 14.30
CA GLN A 687 24.28 -33.05 13.59
C GLN A 687 23.40 -34.28 13.86
N ALA A 688 23.03 -35.00 12.82
CA ALA A 688 22.29 -36.25 12.91
C ALA A 688 23.13 -37.38 12.32
N THR A 689 23.37 -38.43 13.11
CA THR A 689 24.12 -39.61 12.66
C THR A 689 23.26 -40.84 12.87
N MET A 690 23.04 -41.63 11.82
CA MET A 690 22.36 -42.90 11.91
C MET A 690 23.38 -43.97 12.31
N THR A 691 23.17 -44.60 13.47
CA THR A 691 23.97 -45.76 13.90
C THR A 691 23.16 -47.02 13.69
N GLU A 692 23.61 -47.89 12.79
CA GLU A 692 23.06 -49.24 12.67
C GLU A 692 23.54 -50.07 13.87
N SER A 693 22.66 -50.26 14.86
CA SER A 693 22.87 -51.28 15.87
C SER A 693 22.54 -52.64 15.25
N ILE A 694 23.57 -53.44 14.94
CA ILE A 694 23.39 -54.87 14.71
C ILE A 694 22.99 -55.47 16.06
N GLU A 695 21.69 -55.62 16.31
CA GLU A 695 21.22 -56.49 17.38
C GLU A 695 21.66 -57.91 17.01
N ASN A 696 22.79 -58.33 17.58
CA ASN A 696 23.19 -59.73 17.63
C ASN A 696 22.10 -60.48 18.37
N LYS A 697 21.11 -61.00 17.63
CA LYS A 697 20.18 -62.01 18.12
C LYS A 697 21.00 -63.20 18.62
N ARG A 698 21.10 -63.32 19.94
CA ARG A 698 21.52 -64.55 20.60
C ARG A 698 20.37 -65.53 20.67
#